data_AF-A0A969MUI1-F1
#
_entry.id   AF-A0A969MUI1-F1
#
_cell.length_a   1.000
_cell.length_b   1.000
_cell.length_c   1.000
_cell.angle_alpha   90.00
_cell.angle_beta   90.00
_cell.angle_gamma   90.00
#
_symmetry.space_group_name_H-M   'P 1'
#
loop_
_entity.id
_entity.type
_entity.pdbx_description
1 polymer ?
#
loop_
_entity_poly.entity_id
_entity_poly.type
_entity_poly.pdbx_seq_one_letter_code
_entity_poly.pdbx_strand_id
1 'polypeptide(L)'
;MSDNSTPPNNNSVIFIHPDGTTPSHYALARYETAGPDGRINWDRMDSAGSYLSHIGDQLTATSNAGAVVHAYGVKPQAGSYGLDEAGNPIASLSAREGLTDEGMTIMEEAIAAGKATAVINSGFIAEPGTGVFLADVENRGETEAITAEIVESGVDVILGGGETDYLPEGTVGFFGEEGTRTDGRNLIEEAEEMGYTVIFTREQLQSLPEGTEKVLGIFAAGDTYNDTTEEANAAERLENYGQPGNLNPPTVAEMLEAALPILAKDEDGFFVVLEEEGTDNFGNNNNGRGIVEAAIRADEAIGVAQNFIDSERPNTLLITTADSNAGGVQATDVDVQAGGNVGATPVNPTQPNRSDAIQVPLDGQEGRNTEPFITGPDEDGTRFPYGISYAGLPDFGSDIVTKAYGLNAELVPSTHDNTAIYRLMYQTLFDQALPSPIPVPEPTPAPAATQDTGNVIFIHPDGTTPAYFTLARLVEEGPDGRLNWDMMSDAGVYINSIEDQLAPSSNAGAVVHSMGTTPQADSYGLDEQGEPVISRSGKQGLTIMEEAIAAGKATAVINSGFIAEPGTGVFLADVESRSETEAITAEIVESGVDIILGGGETDYLPEGTVGFFGEEGTRTDGRNLIEEAEEMGYAVVYTREQLHNLSEDTTKVLGIFAAEDTYNDTTEEANAEAGLENYGQPGNENPPTVAEMLEAALPILNRDADGFMVVLEEEGTDNFGNSNNGQGLIEATQRADDAIGVAMDFINNEDPNTLLVTSADSNAGGPQVYDVDEADEPVGTVEVNPTLPDDSDAVEVPLDGREGRNTEPFITAEDANGNTFSFL
;
A
#
# COMPACT_ATOMS: atom_id res chain seq x y z
N MET A 1 -38.10 36.85 -15.01
CA MET A 1 -37.19 36.45 -13.91
C MET A 1 -37.46 34.99 -13.72
N SER A 2 -36.71 34.16 -14.44
CA SER A 2 -36.65 32.73 -14.21
C SER A 2 -35.74 32.53 -13.01
N ASP A 3 -36.32 31.97 -11.96
CA ASP A 3 -35.62 31.48 -10.79
C ASP A 3 -34.62 30.41 -11.26
N ASN A 4 -33.34 30.68 -11.05
CA ASN A 4 -32.21 29.84 -11.47
C ASN A 4 -31.37 29.52 -10.23
N SER A 5 -32.03 29.27 -9.09
CA SER A 5 -31.37 28.63 -7.95
C SER A 5 -31.17 27.16 -8.31
N THR A 6 -29.91 26.77 -8.54
CA THR A 6 -29.48 25.39 -8.32
C THR A 6 -30.01 24.95 -6.94
N PRO A 7 -30.57 23.74 -6.79
CA PRO A 7 -30.96 23.25 -5.46
C PRO A 7 -29.79 23.40 -4.48
N PRO A 8 -30.03 23.72 -3.20
CA PRO A 8 -28.95 23.73 -2.21
C PRO A 8 -28.26 22.35 -2.19
N ASN A 9 -26.92 22.35 -2.22
CA ASN A 9 -26.13 21.13 -2.15
C ASN A 9 -26.14 20.63 -0.70
N ASN A 10 -26.95 19.59 -0.45
CA ASN A 10 -27.09 18.95 0.85
C ASN A 10 -26.15 17.74 1.04
N ASN A 11 -25.11 17.64 0.22
CA ASN A 11 -24.12 16.57 0.33
C ASN A 11 -23.26 16.77 1.58
N SER A 12 -22.83 15.63 2.11
CA SER A 12 -21.97 15.53 3.28
C SER A 12 -20.67 14.79 2.96
N VAL A 13 -19.67 14.99 3.81
CA VAL A 13 -18.41 14.24 3.78
C VAL A 13 -18.10 13.74 5.19
N ILE A 14 -17.68 12.48 5.29
CA ILE A 14 -17.01 11.91 6.45
C ILE A 14 -15.60 11.55 6.00
N PHE A 15 -14.62 12.30 6.47
CA PHE A 15 -13.21 11.98 6.30
C PHE A 15 -12.71 11.26 7.55
N ILE A 16 -12.28 10.01 7.38
CA ILE A 16 -11.63 9.23 8.44
C ILE A 16 -10.15 9.18 8.10
N HIS A 17 -9.32 9.67 9.00
CA HIS A 17 -7.87 9.71 8.90
C HIS A 17 -7.26 8.83 10.00
N PRO A 18 -7.05 7.54 9.76
CA PRO A 18 -6.28 6.71 10.66
C PRO A 18 -4.79 6.96 10.35
N ASP A 19 -4.15 7.80 11.17
CA ASP A 19 -2.79 8.31 10.95
C ASP A 19 -1.79 7.13 10.79
N GLY A 20 -0.84 7.25 9.87
CA GLY A 20 0.18 6.25 9.62
C GLY A 20 -0.28 4.90 9.03
N THR A 21 -1.55 4.74 8.63
CA THR A 21 -2.08 3.43 8.20
C THR A 21 -1.87 3.04 6.74
N THR A 22 -1.63 1.74 6.54
CA THR A 22 -1.50 1.06 5.25
C THR A 22 -2.37 -0.21 5.19
N PRO A 23 -2.51 -0.89 4.03
CA PRO A 23 -3.21 -2.17 3.96
C PRO A 23 -2.71 -3.23 4.95
N SER A 24 -1.44 -3.18 5.38
CA SER A 24 -0.88 -4.06 6.41
C SER A 24 -1.58 -3.89 7.77
N HIS A 25 -1.88 -2.65 8.17
CA HIS A 25 -2.61 -2.37 9.41
C HIS A 25 -4.00 -3.00 9.40
N TYR A 26 -4.71 -2.87 8.26
CA TYR A 26 -6.02 -3.49 8.08
C TYR A 26 -5.95 -5.01 7.94
N ALA A 27 -4.87 -5.57 7.39
CA ALA A 27 -4.66 -7.02 7.39
C ALA A 27 -4.52 -7.56 8.82
N LEU A 28 -3.76 -6.89 9.69
CA LEU A 28 -3.65 -7.24 11.11
C LEU A 28 -5.00 -7.18 11.84
N ALA A 29 -5.79 -6.12 11.61
CA ALA A 29 -7.16 -6.03 12.15
C ALA A 29 -8.07 -7.15 11.62
N ARG A 30 -7.97 -7.49 10.33
CA ARG A 30 -8.72 -8.60 9.69
C ARG A 30 -8.35 -9.94 10.31
N TYR A 31 -7.06 -10.20 10.48
CA TYR A 31 -6.57 -11.42 11.11
C TYR A 31 -7.13 -11.58 12.52
N GLU A 32 -7.14 -10.55 13.34
CA GLU A 32 -7.67 -10.62 14.72
C GLU A 32 -9.20 -10.80 14.76
N THR A 33 -9.94 -10.07 13.91
CA THR A 33 -11.41 -9.93 14.06
C THR A 33 -12.24 -10.83 13.15
N ALA A 34 -11.76 -11.11 11.94
CA ALA A 34 -12.52 -11.79 10.90
C ALA A 34 -11.86 -13.07 10.38
N GLY A 35 -10.58 -13.30 10.68
CA GLY A 35 -9.76 -14.36 10.08
C GLY A 35 -9.26 -13.98 8.68
N PRO A 36 -8.31 -14.74 8.11
CA PRO A 36 -7.65 -14.40 6.84
C PRO A 36 -8.62 -14.29 5.65
N ASP A 37 -9.62 -15.18 5.57
CA ASP A 37 -10.67 -15.14 4.54
C ASP A 37 -11.77 -14.11 4.81
N GLY A 38 -11.75 -13.51 6.00
CA GLY A 38 -12.74 -12.55 6.45
C GLY A 38 -12.72 -11.25 5.65
N ARG A 39 -13.77 -10.45 5.82
CA ARG A 39 -13.83 -9.09 5.27
C ARG A 39 -14.28 -8.13 6.37
N ILE A 40 -13.39 -7.22 6.77
CA ILE A 40 -13.68 -6.12 7.69
C ILE A 40 -14.38 -4.96 6.95
N ASN A 41 -14.71 -3.86 7.61
CA ASN A 41 -15.48 -2.78 6.98
C ASN A 41 -14.68 -2.06 5.88
N TRP A 42 -13.37 -1.84 6.09
CA TRP A 42 -12.46 -1.26 5.11
C TRP A 42 -12.37 -2.10 3.83
N ASP A 43 -12.36 -3.44 3.96
CA ASP A 43 -12.32 -4.36 2.80
C ASP A 43 -13.55 -4.24 1.90
N ARG A 44 -14.68 -3.77 2.45
CA ARG A 44 -15.96 -3.66 1.74
C ARG A 44 -16.13 -2.33 0.99
N MET A 45 -15.19 -1.41 1.14
CA MET A 45 -15.15 -0.18 0.36
C MET A 45 -14.72 -0.51 -1.08
N ASP A 46 -15.53 -0.08 -2.03
CA ASP A 46 -15.52 -0.53 -3.43
C ASP A 46 -14.63 0.32 -4.36
N SER A 47 -14.18 1.49 -3.89
CA SER A 47 -13.24 2.35 -4.62
C SER A 47 -11.91 2.44 -3.87
N ALA A 48 -10.81 2.26 -4.58
CA ALA A 48 -9.46 2.25 -4.02
C ALA A 48 -8.46 2.95 -4.96
N GLY A 49 -7.43 3.57 -4.39
CA GLY A 49 -6.33 4.17 -5.14
C GLY A 49 -5.03 4.24 -4.36
N SER A 50 -3.89 4.18 -5.06
CA SER A 50 -2.57 4.42 -4.48
C SER A 50 -2.38 5.91 -4.20
N TYR A 51 -1.98 6.24 -2.98
CA TYR A 51 -1.79 7.62 -2.51
C TYR A 51 -0.31 8.02 -2.58
N LEU A 52 -0.01 9.16 -3.21
CA LEU A 52 1.37 9.68 -3.30
C LEU A 52 1.57 10.82 -2.29
N SER A 53 2.37 10.58 -1.26
CA SER A 53 2.42 11.39 -0.04
C SER A 53 3.31 12.63 -0.08
N HIS A 54 4.23 12.74 -1.03
CA HIS A 54 5.26 13.80 -0.98
C HIS A 54 4.73 15.24 -0.88
N ILE A 55 5.50 16.06 -0.18
CA ILE A 55 5.22 17.47 0.08
C ILE A 55 6.28 18.34 -0.60
N GLY A 56 6.29 19.65 -0.30
CA GLY A 56 7.09 20.61 -1.06
C GLY A 56 8.61 20.50 -0.87
N ASP A 57 9.07 19.86 0.20
CA ASP A 57 10.47 19.78 0.62
C ASP A 57 10.95 18.38 1.04
N GLN A 58 10.09 17.36 1.00
CA GLN A 58 10.45 15.97 1.31
C GLN A 58 9.44 14.96 0.72
N LEU A 59 9.87 13.72 0.57
CA LEU A 59 9.11 12.60 -0.01
C LEU A 59 8.09 11.99 0.94
N THR A 60 8.42 11.89 2.23
CA THR A 60 7.51 11.42 3.26
C THR A 60 6.81 12.61 3.90
N ALA A 61 5.48 12.63 3.95
CA ALA A 61 4.75 13.67 4.67
C ALA A 61 4.98 13.53 6.19
N THR A 62 5.00 14.65 6.91
CA THR A 62 4.75 14.67 8.36
C THR A 62 3.26 14.79 8.62
N SER A 63 2.76 14.31 9.77
CA SER A 63 1.33 14.43 10.16
C SER A 63 0.78 15.84 9.96
N ASN A 64 1.55 16.88 10.34
CA ASN A 64 1.12 18.27 10.18
C ASN A 64 1.10 18.75 8.73
N ALA A 65 2.11 18.42 7.92
CA ALA A 65 2.12 18.81 6.52
C ALA A 65 1.08 18.02 5.71
N GLY A 66 0.89 16.72 6.00
CA GLY A 66 -0.14 15.87 5.44
C GLY A 66 -1.55 16.39 5.74
N ALA A 67 -1.82 16.74 6.99
CA ALA A 67 -3.08 17.38 7.38
C ALA A 67 -3.29 18.73 6.68
N VAL A 68 -2.24 19.53 6.46
CA VAL A 68 -2.35 20.77 5.65
C VAL A 68 -2.71 20.43 4.20
N VAL A 69 -2.16 19.37 3.61
CA VAL A 69 -2.58 18.92 2.27
C VAL A 69 -4.07 18.58 2.25
N HIS A 70 -4.58 17.85 3.23
CA HIS A 70 -6.00 17.46 3.28
C HIS A 70 -6.93 18.63 3.58
N ALA A 71 -6.49 19.60 4.39
CA ALA A 71 -7.30 20.75 4.81
C ALA A 71 -7.26 21.93 3.81
N TYR A 72 -6.15 22.11 3.09
CA TYR A 72 -5.92 23.24 2.16
C TYR A 72 -5.82 22.82 0.69
N GLY A 73 -5.56 21.54 0.37
CA GLY A 73 -5.44 21.06 -1.01
C GLY A 73 -4.17 21.47 -1.74
N VAL A 74 -3.10 21.76 -0.99
CA VAL A 74 -1.82 22.27 -1.53
C VAL A 74 -0.67 21.61 -0.79
N LYS A 75 0.48 21.44 -1.46
CA LYS A 75 1.69 20.87 -0.86
C LYS A 75 2.45 21.93 -0.06
N PRO A 76 2.54 21.82 1.28
CA PRO A 76 3.27 22.75 2.12
C PRO A 76 4.73 22.30 2.29
N GLN A 77 5.49 23.01 3.12
CA GLN A 77 6.76 22.53 3.67
C GLN A 77 6.50 21.67 4.92
N ALA A 78 7.43 20.78 5.27
CA ALA A 78 7.30 19.75 6.31
C ALA A 78 6.91 20.29 7.70
N GLY A 79 7.35 21.50 8.05
CA GLY A 79 7.06 22.13 9.33
C GLY A 79 5.69 22.85 9.42
N SER A 80 4.91 22.89 8.34
CA SER A 80 3.71 23.72 8.27
C SER A 80 2.55 23.19 9.10
N TYR A 81 1.87 24.10 9.79
CA TYR A 81 0.56 23.89 10.43
C TYR A 81 -0.36 25.05 9.99
N GLY A 82 -0.66 25.12 8.69
CA GLY A 82 -1.48 26.19 8.09
C GLY A 82 -0.73 27.48 7.71
N LEU A 83 0.53 27.65 8.15
CA LEU A 83 1.40 28.79 7.81
C LEU A 83 2.54 28.40 6.85
N ASP A 84 2.95 29.34 5.99
CA ASP A 84 4.17 29.25 5.20
C ASP A 84 5.44 29.55 6.02
N GLU A 85 6.64 29.32 5.46
CA GLU A 85 7.91 29.58 6.17
C GLU A 85 8.14 31.05 6.57
N ALA A 86 7.39 31.97 5.98
CA ALA A 86 7.44 33.40 6.33
C ALA A 86 6.37 33.78 7.37
N GLY A 87 5.62 32.80 7.89
CA GLY A 87 4.55 32.97 8.88
C GLY A 87 3.27 33.58 8.30
N ASN A 88 3.05 33.49 6.99
CA ASN A 88 1.80 33.92 6.37
C ASN A 88 0.83 32.73 6.23
N PRO A 89 -0.50 32.96 6.33
CA PRO A 89 -1.48 31.92 6.08
C PRO A 89 -1.34 31.30 4.69
N ILE A 90 -1.46 29.98 4.61
CA ILE A 90 -1.46 29.26 3.34
C ILE A 90 -2.74 29.59 2.56
N ALA A 91 -2.56 29.93 1.28
CA ALA A 91 -3.68 30.00 0.35
C ALA A 91 -4.09 28.58 -0.06
N SER A 92 -5.25 28.12 0.43
CA SER A 92 -5.89 26.88 0.01
C SER A 92 -6.18 26.86 -1.49
N LEU A 93 -6.39 25.68 -2.06
CA LEU A 93 -6.64 25.51 -3.48
C LEU A 93 -7.91 26.26 -3.93
N SER A 94 -8.96 26.24 -3.11
CA SER A 94 -10.16 27.06 -3.35
C SER A 94 -9.86 28.57 -3.35
N ALA A 95 -9.00 29.05 -2.44
CA ALA A 95 -8.57 30.44 -2.39
C ALA A 95 -7.73 30.83 -3.62
N ARG A 96 -6.84 29.95 -4.09
CA ARG A 96 -6.05 30.14 -5.33
C ARG A 96 -6.95 30.26 -6.56
N GLU A 97 -8.07 29.55 -6.58
CA GLU A 97 -9.12 29.65 -7.61
C GLU A 97 -10.08 30.84 -7.38
N GLY A 98 -9.90 31.62 -6.31
CA GLY A 98 -10.68 32.82 -6.00
C GLY A 98 -12.10 32.54 -5.48
N LEU A 99 -12.31 31.36 -4.88
CA LEU A 99 -13.60 30.95 -4.33
C LEU A 99 -13.79 31.38 -2.87
N THR A 100 -12.69 31.47 -2.11
CA THR A 100 -12.67 31.87 -0.70
C THR A 100 -11.51 32.83 -0.40
N ASP A 101 -11.43 33.32 0.83
CA ASP A 101 -10.34 34.17 1.32
C ASP A 101 -9.07 33.34 1.62
N GLU A 102 -7.88 33.96 1.53
CA GLU A 102 -6.61 33.30 1.91
C GLU A 102 -6.64 32.90 3.39
N GLY A 103 -6.09 31.71 3.70
CA GLY A 103 -6.03 31.16 5.04
C GLY A 103 -7.22 30.28 5.45
N MET A 104 -8.29 30.19 4.63
CA MET A 104 -9.41 29.32 4.99
C MET A 104 -9.17 27.85 4.61
N THR A 105 -9.42 26.95 5.58
CA THR A 105 -9.49 25.50 5.35
C THR A 105 -10.83 25.08 4.75
N ILE A 106 -10.92 23.85 4.25
CA ILE A 106 -12.20 23.25 3.82
C ILE A 106 -13.23 23.14 4.96
N MET A 107 -12.78 22.98 6.21
CA MET A 107 -13.66 22.93 7.38
C MET A 107 -14.23 24.31 7.70
N GLU A 108 -13.40 25.35 7.68
CA GLU A 108 -13.86 26.73 7.86
C GLU A 108 -14.80 27.18 6.74
N GLU A 109 -14.55 26.74 5.49
CA GLU A 109 -15.49 26.93 4.39
C GLU A 109 -16.82 26.20 4.62
N ALA A 110 -16.81 24.99 5.18
CA ALA A 110 -18.03 24.26 5.54
C ALA A 110 -18.84 24.98 6.63
N ILE A 111 -18.16 25.50 7.68
CA ILE A 111 -18.77 26.33 8.73
C ILE A 111 -19.36 27.60 8.13
N ALA A 112 -18.62 28.30 7.26
CA ALA A 112 -19.08 29.52 6.60
C ALA A 112 -20.27 29.28 5.66
N ALA A 113 -20.34 28.10 5.04
CA ALA A 113 -21.46 27.65 4.23
C ALA A 113 -22.68 27.23 5.05
N GLY A 114 -22.57 27.16 6.38
CA GLY A 114 -23.65 26.79 7.29
C GLY A 114 -23.91 25.29 7.36
N LYS A 115 -22.94 24.45 6.97
CA LYS A 115 -23.01 23.00 7.19
C LYS A 115 -22.66 22.68 8.64
N ALA A 116 -23.27 21.64 9.19
CA ALA A 116 -22.87 21.14 10.49
C ALA A 116 -21.47 20.51 10.43
N THR A 117 -20.67 20.66 11.47
CA THR A 117 -19.28 20.19 11.45
C THR A 117 -18.86 19.46 12.71
N ALA A 118 -17.96 18.48 12.56
CA ALA A 118 -17.35 17.77 13.68
C ALA A 118 -15.85 17.52 13.49
N VAL A 119 -15.12 17.60 14.59
CA VAL A 119 -13.78 17.03 14.74
C VAL A 119 -13.77 15.98 15.86
N ILE A 120 -13.19 14.82 15.56
CA ILE A 120 -13.15 13.65 16.45
C ILE A 120 -11.73 13.12 16.46
N ASN A 121 -11.15 12.89 17.64
CA ASN A 121 -9.79 12.36 17.77
C ASN A 121 -9.72 11.28 18.86
N SER A 122 -8.95 10.21 18.64
CA SER A 122 -8.57 9.28 19.72
C SER A 122 -7.46 9.85 20.63
N GLY A 123 -6.61 10.74 20.13
CA GLY A 123 -5.62 11.51 20.88
C GLY A 123 -6.19 12.81 21.47
N PHE A 124 -5.31 13.73 21.86
CA PHE A 124 -5.70 15.09 22.20
C PHE A 124 -6.15 15.87 20.95
N ILE A 125 -7.08 16.82 21.12
CA ILE A 125 -7.77 17.43 19.96
C ILE A 125 -6.89 18.31 19.07
N ALA A 126 -5.73 18.72 19.56
CA ALA A 126 -4.78 19.57 18.84
C ALA A 126 -3.83 18.77 17.92
N GLU A 127 -3.95 17.43 17.89
CA GLU A 127 -3.19 16.62 16.93
C GLU A 127 -3.49 17.04 15.49
N PRO A 128 -2.50 16.97 14.57
CA PRO A 128 -2.60 17.66 13.31
C PRO A 128 -3.75 17.25 12.40
N GLY A 129 -4.09 15.96 12.28
CA GLY A 129 -5.15 15.52 11.37
C GLY A 129 -6.55 15.99 11.78
N THR A 130 -6.72 16.54 12.99
CA THR A 130 -7.92 17.30 13.37
C THR A 130 -7.68 18.79 13.51
N GLY A 131 -6.61 19.22 14.17
CA GLY A 131 -6.41 20.61 14.54
C GLY A 131 -6.06 21.53 13.36
N VAL A 132 -5.34 21.05 12.34
CA VAL A 132 -4.98 21.86 11.14
C VAL A 132 -6.22 22.31 10.37
N PHE A 133 -7.34 21.59 10.49
CA PHE A 133 -8.59 21.99 9.85
C PHE A 133 -9.20 23.25 10.49
N LEU A 134 -8.76 23.69 11.67
CA LEU A 134 -9.38 24.78 12.42
C LEU A 134 -8.39 25.77 13.02
N ALA A 135 -7.09 25.54 12.85
CA ALA A 135 -6.05 26.33 13.47
C ALA A 135 -4.83 26.52 12.57
N ASP A 136 -4.15 27.65 12.75
CA ASP A 136 -2.89 27.97 12.09
C ASP A 136 -1.85 28.52 13.07
N VAL A 137 -0.70 27.84 13.18
CA VAL A 137 0.36 28.18 14.14
C VAL A 137 1.77 28.07 13.54
N GLU A 138 2.73 28.77 14.16
CA GLU A 138 4.14 28.70 13.74
C GLU A 138 4.78 27.35 14.10
N ASN A 139 4.30 26.71 15.17
CA ASN A 139 4.82 25.43 15.65
C ASN A 139 3.71 24.50 16.12
N ARG A 140 3.70 23.25 15.63
CA ARG A 140 2.71 22.23 16.01
C ARG A 140 2.64 21.93 17.53
N GLY A 141 3.70 22.23 18.27
CA GLY A 141 3.76 22.10 19.73
C GLY A 141 3.02 23.22 20.49
N GLU A 142 2.43 24.21 19.82
CA GLU A 142 1.59 25.24 20.44
C GLU A 142 0.17 24.71 20.73
N THR A 143 0.08 23.56 21.40
CA THR A 143 -1.18 22.82 21.60
C THR A 143 -2.24 23.63 22.34
N GLU A 144 -1.85 24.54 23.24
CA GLU A 144 -2.81 25.43 23.91
C GLU A 144 -3.39 26.48 22.96
N ALA A 145 -2.61 26.98 21.99
CA ALA A 145 -3.11 27.92 21.00
C ALA A 145 -4.06 27.21 20.03
N ILE A 146 -3.65 26.05 19.51
CA ILE A 146 -4.46 25.20 18.62
C ILE A 146 -5.79 24.84 19.29
N THR A 147 -5.76 24.35 20.54
CA THR A 147 -6.98 23.99 21.28
C THR A 147 -7.92 25.18 21.45
N ALA A 148 -7.38 26.40 21.63
CA ALA A 148 -8.21 27.60 21.71
C ALA A 148 -8.91 27.90 20.38
N GLU A 149 -8.18 27.83 19.26
CA GLU A 149 -8.73 28.07 17.92
C GLU A 149 -9.81 27.04 17.55
N ILE A 150 -9.60 25.76 17.88
CA ILE A 150 -10.61 24.71 17.70
C ILE A 150 -11.90 25.04 18.46
N VAL A 151 -11.82 25.41 19.74
CA VAL A 151 -13.01 25.78 20.56
C VAL A 151 -13.68 27.04 20.03
N GLU A 152 -12.90 28.01 19.55
CA GLU A 152 -13.38 29.30 19.04
C GLU A 152 -13.96 29.23 17.62
N SER A 153 -13.60 28.21 16.85
CA SER A 153 -13.92 28.05 15.42
C SER A 153 -15.41 28.05 15.10
N GLY A 154 -16.23 27.61 16.05
CA GLY A 154 -17.67 27.45 15.88
C GLY A 154 -18.12 26.07 15.42
N VAL A 155 -17.23 25.06 15.35
CA VAL A 155 -17.58 23.65 15.09
C VAL A 155 -18.67 23.13 16.03
N ASP A 156 -19.60 22.29 15.58
CA ASP A 156 -20.71 21.85 16.42
C ASP A 156 -20.31 20.74 17.41
N VAL A 157 -19.48 19.79 16.98
CA VAL A 157 -19.08 18.64 17.79
C VAL A 157 -17.56 18.52 17.84
N ILE A 158 -17.00 18.57 19.05
CA ILE A 158 -15.58 18.42 19.34
C ILE A 158 -15.43 17.26 20.32
N LEU A 159 -14.78 16.17 19.93
CA LEU A 159 -14.66 14.95 20.75
C LEU A 159 -13.21 14.44 20.73
N GLY A 160 -12.54 14.39 21.88
CA GLY A 160 -11.18 13.87 21.98
C GLY A 160 -10.61 13.91 23.39
N GLY A 161 -9.28 13.84 23.51
CA GLY A 161 -8.53 14.00 24.76
C GLY A 161 -8.02 15.43 25.00
N GLY A 162 -7.01 15.55 25.86
CA GLY A 162 -6.23 16.78 26.03
C GLY A 162 -6.72 17.77 27.09
N GLU A 163 -7.44 17.34 28.14
CA GLU A 163 -8.01 18.25 29.16
C GLU A 163 -7.02 19.30 29.69
N THR A 164 -5.73 18.96 29.81
CA THR A 164 -4.72 19.88 30.33
C THR A 164 -4.62 21.17 29.52
N ASP A 165 -4.79 21.11 28.20
CA ASP A 165 -4.63 22.24 27.28
C ASP A 165 -5.87 23.17 27.26
N TYR A 166 -6.96 22.74 27.90
CA TYR A 166 -8.15 23.57 28.11
C TYR A 166 -8.07 24.41 29.39
N LEU A 167 -7.18 24.04 30.33
CA LEU A 167 -7.20 24.55 31.70
C LEU A 167 -5.97 25.42 32.02
N PRO A 168 -6.11 26.48 32.83
CA PRO A 168 -4.98 27.31 33.21
C PRO A 168 -4.14 26.67 34.31
N GLU A 169 -2.84 26.96 34.31
CA GLU A 169 -1.92 26.57 35.40
C GLU A 169 -2.54 26.86 36.78
N GLY A 170 -2.41 25.91 37.70
CA GLY A 170 -3.03 25.93 39.03
C GLY A 170 -4.44 25.36 39.12
N THR A 171 -5.04 24.95 37.99
CA THR A 171 -6.37 24.32 37.94
C THR A 171 -6.23 22.82 37.68
N VAL A 172 -6.76 22.00 38.58
CA VAL A 172 -6.79 20.54 38.41
C VAL A 172 -8.11 20.14 37.76
N GLY A 173 -8.02 19.45 36.63
CA GLY A 173 -9.16 19.00 35.82
C GLY A 173 -9.91 17.80 36.40
N PHE A 174 -10.89 17.32 35.63
CA PHE A 174 -11.69 16.13 35.89
C PHE A 174 -10.82 14.87 36.01
N PHE A 175 -9.79 14.74 35.19
CA PHE A 175 -8.89 13.57 35.20
C PHE A 175 -7.78 13.66 36.26
N GLY A 176 -7.72 14.75 37.03
CA GLY A 176 -6.83 14.89 38.18
C GLY A 176 -5.44 15.44 37.86
N GLU A 177 -5.19 15.85 36.61
CA GLU A 177 -3.99 16.54 36.16
C GLU A 177 -4.17 18.06 36.18
N GLU A 178 -3.07 18.80 36.33
CA GLU A 178 -3.05 20.27 36.34
C GLU A 178 -3.00 20.82 34.90
N GLY A 179 -3.77 21.87 34.63
CA GLY A 179 -3.78 22.55 33.35
C GLY A 179 -2.45 23.19 32.98
N THR A 180 -2.18 23.27 31.67
CA THR A 180 -0.92 23.74 31.08
C THR A 180 -0.99 25.19 30.63
N ARG A 181 -2.19 25.75 30.42
CA ARG A 181 -2.32 27.08 29.80
C ARG A 181 -1.71 28.19 30.64
N THR A 182 -0.83 28.97 30.00
CA THR A 182 -0.14 30.11 30.64
C THR A 182 -0.86 31.45 30.49
N ASP A 183 -1.90 31.52 29.67
CA ASP A 183 -2.69 32.73 29.41
C ASP A 183 -3.81 32.98 30.44
N GLY A 184 -4.03 32.03 31.34
CA GLY A 184 -5.04 32.11 32.40
C GLY A 184 -6.47 31.85 31.94
N ARG A 185 -6.68 31.37 30.71
CA ARG A 185 -8.00 31.02 30.16
C ARG A 185 -8.45 29.65 30.63
N ASN A 186 -9.77 29.46 30.72
CA ASN A 186 -10.40 28.17 30.95
C ASN A 186 -11.36 27.89 29.79
N LEU A 187 -10.87 27.16 28.79
CA LEU A 187 -11.61 26.92 27.56
C LEU A 187 -12.85 26.04 27.78
N ILE A 188 -12.88 25.23 28.85
CA ILE A 188 -14.06 24.45 29.21
C ILE A 188 -15.21 25.40 29.60
N GLU A 189 -14.93 26.38 30.46
CA GLU A 189 -15.92 27.40 30.85
C GLU A 189 -16.34 28.25 29.65
N GLU A 190 -15.40 28.62 28.77
CA GLU A 190 -15.69 29.37 27.56
C GLU A 190 -16.59 28.59 26.60
N ALA A 191 -16.35 27.28 26.41
CA ALA A 191 -17.21 26.41 25.60
C ALA A 191 -18.64 26.31 26.19
N GLU A 192 -18.79 26.19 27.52
CA GLU A 192 -20.11 26.23 28.15
C GLU A 192 -20.83 27.56 27.87
N GLU A 193 -20.12 28.70 27.91
CA GLU A 193 -20.66 30.02 27.56
C GLU A 193 -21.04 30.12 26.07
N MET A 194 -20.32 29.42 25.20
CA MET A 194 -20.61 29.29 23.77
C MET A 194 -21.78 28.32 23.47
N GLY A 195 -22.29 27.63 24.49
CA GLY A 195 -23.47 26.77 24.41
C GLY A 195 -23.18 25.29 24.19
N TYR A 196 -21.93 24.85 24.34
CA TYR A 196 -21.58 23.43 24.26
C TYR A 196 -22.12 22.67 25.47
N THR A 197 -22.62 21.46 25.21
CA THR A 197 -22.80 20.45 26.24
C THR A 197 -21.43 19.82 26.50
N VAL A 198 -20.82 20.11 27.65
CA VAL A 198 -19.51 19.55 28.01
C VAL A 198 -19.68 18.19 28.70
N ILE A 199 -18.94 17.19 28.24
CA ILE A 199 -18.94 15.81 28.77
C ILE A 199 -17.51 15.27 28.92
N PHE A 200 -17.34 14.29 29.82
CA PHE A 200 -16.05 13.72 30.18
C PHE A 200 -15.99 12.19 30.15
N THR A 201 -17.14 11.50 30.04
CA THR A 201 -17.17 10.02 30.10
C THR A 201 -17.96 9.40 28.96
N ARG A 202 -17.64 8.15 28.66
CA ARG A 202 -18.37 7.30 27.69
C ARG A 202 -19.87 7.24 28.01
N GLU A 203 -20.25 7.14 29.29
CA GLU A 203 -21.67 7.11 29.67
C GLU A 203 -22.37 8.45 29.42
N GLN A 204 -21.67 9.58 29.58
CA GLN A 204 -22.22 10.90 29.27
C GLN A 204 -22.41 11.08 27.77
N LEU A 205 -21.48 10.58 26.95
CA LEU A 205 -21.61 10.54 25.49
C LEU A 205 -22.83 9.71 25.06
N GLN A 206 -22.98 8.50 25.59
CA GLN A 206 -24.10 7.61 25.30
C GLN A 206 -25.46 8.11 25.81
N SER A 207 -25.46 9.12 26.71
CA SER A 207 -26.67 9.68 27.30
C SER A 207 -26.83 11.17 27.04
N LEU A 208 -26.27 11.66 25.93
CA LEU A 208 -26.41 13.05 25.49
C LEU A 208 -27.89 13.50 25.52
N PRO A 209 -28.18 14.71 26.05
CA PRO A 209 -29.54 15.21 26.12
C PRO A 209 -30.23 15.28 24.76
N GLU A 210 -31.53 14.98 24.73
CA GLU A 210 -32.35 15.21 23.54
C GLU A 210 -32.34 16.72 23.20
N GLY A 211 -32.10 17.04 21.93
CA GLY A 211 -32.02 18.42 21.46
C GLY A 211 -30.64 19.08 21.64
N THR A 212 -29.61 18.33 22.04
CA THR A 212 -28.22 18.81 21.97
C THR A 212 -27.87 19.24 20.54
N GLU A 213 -27.35 20.46 20.42
CA GLU A 213 -26.91 21.08 19.16
C GLU A 213 -25.38 21.17 19.11
N LYS A 214 -24.71 21.43 20.24
CA LYS A 214 -23.25 21.48 20.34
C LYS A 214 -22.70 20.61 21.48
N VAL A 215 -21.58 19.94 21.26
CA VAL A 215 -20.94 19.03 22.24
C VAL A 215 -19.43 19.24 22.26
N LEU A 216 -18.88 19.35 23.46
CA LEU A 216 -17.45 19.26 23.72
C LEU A 216 -17.23 18.05 24.64
N GLY A 217 -16.62 16.99 24.11
CA GLY A 217 -16.26 15.80 24.85
C GLY A 217 -14.75 15.73 25.07
N ILE A 218 -14.33 15.69 26.33
CA ILE A 218 -12.92 15.63 26.73
C ILE A 218 -12.73 14.35 27.55
N PHE A 219 -12.08 13.33 26.99
CA PHE A 219 -12.10 11.97 27.53
C PHE A 219 -10.81 11.53 28.21
N ALA A 220 -9.75 12.33 28.17
CA ALA A 220 -8.51 12.08 28.89
C ALA A 220 -7.76 13.39 29.18
N ALA A 221 -6.76 13.33 30.07
CA ALA A 221 -5.90 14.47 30.39
C ALA A 221 -4.99 14.84 29.20
N GLY A 222 -4.40 13.84 28.55
CA GLY A 222 -3.75 13.89 27.23
C GLY A 222 -4.51 12.99 26.27
N ASP A 223 -3.82 12.05 25.63
CA ASP A 223 -4.42 11.06 24.72
C ASP A 223 -5.32 10.05 25.42
N THR A 224 -6.20 9.38 24.67
CA THR A 224 -7.02 8.30 25.23
C THR A 224 -6.33 6.94 25.26
N TYR A 225 -5.07 6.85 24.81
CA TYR A 225 -4.25 5.63 24.74
C TYR A 225 -2.84 5.85 25.31
N ASN A 226 -2.09 4.77 25.53
CA ASN A 226 -0.69 4.78 25.98
C ASN A 226 0.19 4.17 24.89
N ASP A 227 0.86 4.99 24.09
CA ASP A 227 1.55 4.64 22.84
C ASP A 227 2.99 4.14 22.97
N THR A 228 3.51 3.98 24.20
CA THR A 228 4.87 3.44 24.39
C THR A 228 4.96 1.94 24.04
N THR A 229 6.17 1.35 24.02
CA THR A 229 6.35 -0.09 23.75
C THR A 229 5.53 -0.97 24.71
N GLU A 230 5.17 -2.19 24.30
CA GLU A 230 4.40 -3.12 25.13
C GLU A 230 5.07 -3.37 26.48
N GLU A 231 6.39 -3.52 26.51
CA GLU A 231 7.11 -3.76 27.76
C GLU A 231 7.13 -2.54 28.69
N ALA A 232 7.16 -1.33 28.14
CA ALA A 232 7.07 -0.10 28.92
C ALA A 232 5.68 0.06 29.53
N ASN A 233 4.63 -0.13 28.73
CA ASN A 233 3.24 -0.17 29.21
C ASN A 233 3.04 -1.23 30.29
N ALA A 234 3.56 -2.46 30.08
CA ALA A 234 3.46 -3.55 31.06
C ALA A 234 4.19 -3.24 32.38
N ALA A 235 5.34 -2.56 32.34
CA ALA A 235 6.09 -2.15 33.54
C ALA A 235 5.29 -1.19 34.42
N GLU A 236 4.58 -0.26 33.79
CA GLU A 236 3.71 0.73 34.45
C GLU A 236 2.29 0.20 34.72
N ARG A 237 1.94 -0.99 34.20
CA ARG A 237 0.59 -1.62 34.26
C ARG A 237 -0.47 -0.80 33.54
N LEU A 238 -0.10 -0.26 32.38
CA LEU A 238 -0.99 0.44 31.48
C LEU A 238 -1.52 -0.52 30.43
N GLU A 239 -2.78 -0.35 30.06
CA GLU A 239 -3.36 -0.97 28.86
C GLU A 239 -3.12 -0.03 27.69
N ASN A 240 -3.09 -0.54 26.45
CA ASN A 240 -2.87 0.31 25.28
C ASN A 240 -3.97 1.38 25.15
N TYR A 241 -5.23 1.06 25.47
CA TYR A 241 -6.34 2.00 25.43
C TYR A 241 -6.89 2.33 26.84
N GLY A 242 -7.06 3.62 27.12
CA GLY A 242 -7.47 4.18 28.42
C GLY A 242 -6.30 4.72 29.25
N GLN A 243 -6.58 5.76 30.05
CA GLN A 243 -5.59 6.45 30.89
C GLN A 243 -5.95 6.35 32.38
N PRO A 244 -4.98 6.52 33.31
CA PRO A 244 -5.31 6.77 34.72
C PRO A 244 -6.31 7.92 34.85
N GLY A 245 -7.43 7.68 35.53
CA GLY A 245 -8.54 8.64 35.63
C GLY A 245 -9.70 8.35 34.67
N ASN A 246 -9.44 7.68 33.54
CA ASN A 246 -10.46 7.15 32.63
C ASN A 246 -9.97 5.90 31.89
N LEU A 247 -10.15 4.72 32.49
CA LEU A 247 -9.72 3.45 31.93
C LEU A 247 -10.62 2.91 30.81
N ASN A 248 -11.68 3.63 30.45
CA ASN A 248 -12.65 3.16 29.47
C ASN A 248 -13.27 4.33 28.68
N PRO A 249 -12.43 5.16 28.01
CA PRO A 249 -12.92 6.24 27.16
C PRO A 249 -13.76 5.67 25.99
N PRO A 250 -14.63 6.49 25.37
CA PRO A 250 -15.34 6.07 24.16
C PRO A 250 -14.37 5.91 22.99
N THR A 251 -14.58 4.91 22.13
CA THR A 251 -13.79 4.77 20.89
C THR A 251 -14.20 5.82 19.86
N VAL A 252 -13.36 6.09 18.87
CA VAL A 252 -13.70 7.01 17.76
C VAL A 252 -14.97 6.56 17.01
N ALA A 253 -15.23 5.26 16.92
CA ALA A 253 -16.48 4.73 16.36
C ALA A 253 -17.72 5.16 17.16
N GLU A 254 -17.66 5.08 18.49
CA GLU A 254 -18.75 5.53 19.36
C GLU A 254 -18.87 7.06 19.38
N MET A 255 -17.75 7.78 19.30
CA MET A 255 -17.74 9.24 19.15
C MET A 255 -18.45 9.65 17.85
N LEU A 256 -18.15 8.99 16.73
CA LEU A 256 -18.82 9.20 15.45
C LEU A 256 -20.30 8.85 15.53
N GLU A 257 -20.66 7.69 16.11
CA GLU A 257 -22.05 7.25 16.27
C GLU A 257 -22.87 8.28 17.07
N ALA A 258 -22.28 8.89 18.10
CA ALA A 258 -22.94 9.93 18.89
C ALA A 258 -23.02 11.29 18.18
N ALA A 259 -22.04 11.62 17.33
CA ALA A 259 -21.99 12.87 16.57
C ALA A 259 -23.02 12.89 15.43
N LEU A 260 -23.17 11.79 14.68
CA LEU A 260 -23.99 11.73 13.47
C LEU A 260 -25.44 12.19 13.67
N PRO A 261 -26.18 11.81 14.73
CA PRO A 261 -27.54 12.30 14.98
C PRO A 261 -27.64 13.81 15.24
N ILE A 262 -26.56 14.46 15.69
CA ILE A 262 -26.50 15.91 15.87
C ILE A 262 -26.33 16.57 14.51
N LEU A 263 -25.32 16.14 13.75
CA LEU A 263 -24.96 16.67 12.43
C LEU A 263 -26.08 16.47 11.40
N ALA A 264 -26.73 15.31 11.44
CA ALA A 264 -27.84 14.96 10.55
C ALA A 264 -29.12 15.78 10.79
N LYS A 265 -29.13 16.76 11.69
CA LYS A 265 -30.24 17.72 11.78
C LYS A 265 -30.13 18.84 10.74
N ASP A 266 -28.92 19.07 10.24
CA ASP A 266 -28.67 20.08 9.23
C ASP A 266 -29.17 19.63 7.85
N GLU A 267 -29.95 20.50 7.21
CA GLU A 267 -30.48 20.26 5.86
C GLU A 267 -29.47 20.66 4.77
N ASP A 268 -28.48 21.48 5.11
CA ASP A 268 -27.42 21.93 4.20
C ASP A 268 -26.27 20.91 4.08
N GLY A 269 -26.31 19.81 4.87
CA GLY A 269 -25.28 18.76 4.91
C GLY A 269 -24.29 18.97 6.06
N PHE A 270 -23.28 18.12 6.13
CA PHE A 270 -22.28 18.17 7.20
C PHE A 270 -20.88 17.76 6.73
N PHE A 271 -19.86 18.13 7.49
CA PHE A 271 -18.49 17.68 7.29
C PHE A 271 -17.89 17.14 8.60
N VAL A 272 -17.38 15.92 8.57
CA VAL A 272 -16.68 15.29 9.70
C VAL A 272 -15.23 15.06 9.32
N VAL A 273 -14.33 15.44 10.21
CA VAL A 273 -12.94 14.97 10.22
C VAL A 273 -12.77 14.13 11.49
N LEU A 274 -12.37 12.87 11.31
CA LEU A 274 -12.17 11.92 12.40
C LEU A 274 -10.78 11.32 12.27
N GLU A 275 -9.99 11.41 13.34
CA GLU A 275 -8.65 10.85 13.41
C GLU A 275 -8.60 9.72 14.45
N GLU A 276 -8.07 8.56 14.04
CA GLU A 276 -7.57 7.56 14.99
C GLU A 276 -6.05 7.71 15.03
N GLU A 277 -5.58 8.59 15.90
CA GLU A 277 -4.16 8.97 16.04
C GLU A 277 -3.28 7.77 16.46
N GLY A 278 -3.82 6.89 17.31
CA GLY A 278 -3.04 5.79 17.87
C GLY A 278 -2.45 4.83 16.83
N THR A 279 -2.97 4.75 15.60
CA THR A 279 -2.37 3.91 14.56
C THR A 279 -0.96 4.34 14.20
N ASP A 280 -0.69 5.66 14.15
CA ASP A 280 0.64 6.20 13.92
C ASP A 280 1.53 5.97 15.14
N ASN A 281 1.10 6.45 16.30
CA ASN A 281 2.01 6.51 17.45
C ASN A 281 2.43 5.11 17.93
N PHE A 282 1.53 4.10 17.85
CA PHE A 282 1.92 2.73 18.12
C PHE A 282 2.87 2.18 17.05
N GLY A 283 2.70 2.54 15.78
CA GLY A 283 3.64 2.23 14.69
C GLY A 283 5.03 2.81 14.97
N ASN A 284 5.10 4.09 15.32
CA ASN A 284 6.35 4.81 15.58
C ASN A 284 7.06 4.39 16.87
N ASN A 285 6.39 3.61 17.73
CA ASN A 285 6.97 2.96 18.90
C ASN A 285 7.18 1.45 18.72
N ASN A 286 6.87 0.89 17.55
CA ASN A 286 6.82 -0.55 17.27
C ASN A 286 6.05 -1.33 18.34
N ASN A 287 4.83 -0.88 18.66
CA ASN A 287 3.91 -1.56 19.56
C ASN A 287 2.85 -2.32 18.74
N GLY A 288 3.15 -3.57 18.43
CA GLY A 288 2.35 -4.44 17.56
C GLY A 288 0.95 -4.67 18.07
N ARG A 289 0.78 -4.87 19.40
CA ARG A 289 -0.56 -5.04 19.98
C ARG A 289 -1.39 -3.75 19.88
N GLY A 290 -0.75 -2.59 20.07
CA GLY A 290 -1.37 -1.27 19.97
C GLY A 290 -1.86 -0.98 18.54
N ILE A 291 -1.03 -1.28 17.55
CA ILE A 291 -1.35 -1.17 16.12
C ILE A 291 -2.61 -1.97 15.77
N VAL A 292 -2.66 -3.25 16.18
CA VAL A 292 -3.84 -4.11 15.94
C VAL A 292 -5.10 -3.49 16.55
N GLU A 293 -5.03 -3.05 17.81
CA GLU A 293 -6.18 -2.50 18.52
C GLU A 293 -6.63 -1.15 17.93
N ALA A 294 -5.70 -0.31 17.47
CA ALA A 294 -6.00 0.97 16.83
C ALA A 294 -6.63 0.79 15.45
N ALA A 295 -6.08 -0.09 14.62
CA ALA A 295 -6.64 -0.41 13.31
C ALA A 295 -8.08 -0.99 13.40
N ILE A 296 -8.38 -1.77 14.46
CA ILE A 296 -9.75 -2.22 14.74
C ILE A 296 -10.68 -1.04 15.06
N ARG A 297 -10.26 -0.07 15.88
CA ARG A 297 -11.07 1.12 16.19
C ARG A 297 -11.36 1.97 14.94
N ALA A 298 -10.36 2.13 14.07
CA ALA A 298 -10.51 2.79 12.77
C ALA A 298 -11.52 2.05 11.87
N ASP A 299 -11.40 0.72 11.74
CA ASP A 299 -12.34 -0.09 10.96
C ASP A 299 -13.77 -0.04 11.51
N GLU A 300 -13.95 -0.04 12.84
CA GLU A 300 -15.25 0.13 13.46
C GLU A 300 -15.88 1.49 13.13
N ALA A 301 -15.09 2.57 13.08
CA ALA A 301 -15.56 3.90 12.69
C ALA A 301 -15.98 3.95 11.21
N ILE A 302 -15.23 3.28 10.33
CA ILE A 302 -15.60 3.07 8.92
C ILE A 302 -16.95 2.35 8.85
N GLY A 303 -17.15 1.29 9.63
CA GLY A 303 -18.41 0.57 9.72
C GLY A 303 -19.59 1.43 10.18
N VAL A 304 -19.38 2.31 11.18
CA VAL A 304 -20.39 3.28 11.62
C VAL A 304 -20.78 4.23 10.48
N ALA A 305 -19.79 4.77 9.75
CA ALA A 305 -20.04 5.63 8.60
C ALA A 305 -20.79 4.92 7.47
N GLN A 306 -20.36 3.72 7.07
CA GLN A 306 -21.05 2.91 6.05
C GLN A 306 -22.51 2.64 6.41
N ASN A 307 -22.76 2.21 7.65
CA ASN A 307 -24.11 1.95 8.14
C ASN A 307 -24.98 3.21 8.07
N PHE A 308 -24.44 4.37 8.44
CA PHE A 308 -25.15 5.64 8.37
C PHE A 308 -25.47 6.06 6.92
N ILE A 309 -24.53 5.88 6.00
CA ILE A 309 -24.72 6.15 4.56
C ILE A 309 -25.85 5.28 3.99
N ASP A 310 -25.78 3.99 4.25
CA ASP A 310 -26.72 3.00 3.69
C ASP A 310 -28.13 3.14 4.23
N SER A 311 -28.26 3.50 5.51
CA SER A 311 -29.55 3.46 6.21
C SER A 311 -30.20 4.83 6.38
N GLU A 312 -29.43 5.92 6.42
CA GLU A 312 -29.95 7.24 6.79
C GLU A 312 -29.61 8.37 5.80
N ARG A 313 -28.37 8.44 5.28
CA ARG A 313 -27.86 9.57 4.48
C ARG A 313 -27.01 9.14 3.28
N PRO A 314 -27.63 8.69 2.17
CA PRO A 314 -26.90 8.24 0.98
C PRO A 314 -26.17 9.36 0.20
N ASN A 315 -26.52 10.64 0.42
CA ASN A 315 -25.81 11.79 -0.16
C ASN A 315 -24.56 12.15 0.66
N THR A 316 -23.73 11.17 0.97
CA THR A 316 -22.53 11.34 1.80
C THR A 316 -21.38 10.58 1.17
N LEU A 317 -20.23 11.22 1.05
CA LEU A 317 -18.96 10.56 0.76
C LEU A 317 -18.32 10.12 2.08
N LEU A 318 -17.95 8.85 2.18
CA LEU A 318 -16.95 8.38 3.14
C LEU A 318 -15.64 8.21 2.38
N ILE A 319 -14.57 8.86 2.85
CA ILE A 319 -13.22 8.69 2.32
C ILE A 319 -12.25 8.46 3.47
N THR A 320 -11.33 7.50 3.31
CA THR A 320 -10.29 7.19 4.29
C THR A 320 -8.93 7.05 3.62
N THR A 321 -7.92 7.66 4.23
CA THR A 321 -6.50 7.53 3.88
C THR A 321 -5.65 8.01 5.05
N ALA A 322 -4.43 7.50 5.13
CA ALA A 322 -3.36 8.12 5.90
C ALA A 322 -2.58 9.11 5.02
N ASP A 323 -1.73 9.91 5.64
CA ASP A 323 -0.76 10.78 4.99
C ASP A 323 0.64 10.15 4.95
N SER A 324 0.96 9.25 5.89
CA SER A 324 2.19 8.46 5.98
C SER A 324 1.94 6.94 6.20
N ASN A 325 3.02 6.16 6.26
CA ASN A 325 3.06 4.77 6.71
C ASN A 325 3.94 4.65 7.97
N ALA A 326 3.33 4.58 9.14
CA ALA A 326 4.04 4.52 10.42
C ALA A 326 4.69 3.14 10.64
N GLY A 327 5.99 3.13 10.93
CA GLY A 327 6.75 1.93 11.28
C GLY A 327 6.98 0.91 10.16
N GLY A 328 6.38 1.09 8.97
CA GLY A 328 6.54 0.17 7.84
C GLY A 328 6.11 -1.27 8.18
N VAL A 329 4.94 -1.41 8.79
CA VAL A 329 4.46 -2.64 9.43
C VAL A 329 4.23 -3.76 8.42
N GLN A 330 4.70 -4.97 8.74
CA GLN A 330 4.46 -6.20 7.99
C GLN A 330 4.04 -7.34 8.91
N ALA A 331 3.20 -8.25 8.41
CA ALA A 331 2.84 -9.50 9.08
C ALA A 331 3.64 -10.67 8.47
N THR A 332 4.19 -11.55 9.30
CA THR A 332 4.97 -12.71 8.84
C THR A 332 4.51 -14.00 9.52
N ASP A 333 4.33 -15.06 8.74
CA ASP A 333 4.09 -16.40 9.26
C ASP A 333 5.27 -16.84 10.15
N VAL A 334 4.97 -17.48 11.28
CA VAL A 334 6.00 -17.97 12.21
C VAL A 334 5.81 -19.46 12.50
N ASP A 335 6.80 -20.27 12.14
CA ASP A 335 6.86 -21.68 12.54
C ASP A 335 7.37 -21.81 13.98
N VAL A 336 6.51 -21.50 14.95
CA VAL A 336 6.80 -21.77 16.36
C VAL A 336 6.22 -23.11 16.79
N GLN A 337 7.08 -23.94 17.38
CA GLN A 337 6.61 -25.13 18.11
C GLN A 337 5.65 -24.69 19.22
N ALA A 338 4.57 -25.44 19.46
CA ALA A 338 3.54 -25.07 20.44
C ALA A 338 4.12 -24.59 21.79
N GLY A 339 3.89 -23.31 22.13
CA GLY A 339 4.42 -22.63 23.32
C GLY A 339 5.82 -22.00 23.14
N GLY A 340 6.26 -21.79 21.90
CA GLY A 340 7.45 -21.03 21.54
C GLY A 340 7.16 -19.55 21.30
N ASN A 341 8.19 -18.73 21.43
CA ASN A 341 8.12 -17.30 21.19
C ASN A 341 8.48 -16.98 19.74
N VAL A 342 8.01 -15.84 19.25
CA VAL A 342 8.46 -15.27 17.97
C VAL A 342 9.98 -15.03 18.00
N GLY A 343 10.60 -15.18 16.84
CA GLY A 343 12.03 -15.02 16.64
C GLY A 343 12.40 -13.64 16.12
N ALA A 344 13.27 -13.63 15.12
CA ALA A 344 13.70 -12.46 14.39
C ALA A 344 13.70 -12.78 12.89
N THR A 345 13.62 -11.76 12.06
CA THR A 345 13.75 -11.87 10.61
C THR A 345 15.12 -11.36 10.14
N PRO A 346 15.80 -12.06 9.20
CA PRO A 346 17.09 -11.63 8.65
C PRO A 346 16.89 -10.55 7.57
N VAL A 347 17.26 -9.32 7.86
CA VAL A 347 17.17 -8.20 6.91
C VAL A 347 18.54 -7.78 6.38
N ASN A 348 18.50 -7.14 5.21
CA ASN A 348 19.62 -6.48 4.55
C ASN A 348 20.94 -7.28 4.68
N PRO A 349 21.17 -8.39 3.94
CA PRO A 349 22.45 -9.12 3.81
C PRO A 349 23.46 -8.47 2.81
N THR A 350 24.79 -8.67 2.95
CA THR A 350 25.80 -8.29 1.92
C THR A 350 26.47 -9.51 1.29
N GLN A 351 26.14 -10.70 1.80
CA GLN A 351 26.68 -11.96 1.33
C GLN A 351 25.53 -12.81 0.78
N PRO A 352 25.72 -13.54 -0.34
CA PRO A 352 24.67 -14.37 -0.91
C PRO A 352 24.13 -15.43 0.06
N ASN A 353 24.96 -15.89 1.00
CA ASN A 353 24.56 -16.88 2.01
C ASN A 353 23.87 -16.28 3.24
N ARG A 354 23.65 -14.95 3.25
CA ARG A 354 23.04 -14.16 4.33
C ARG A 354 23.67 -14.34 5.70
N SER A 355 24.93 -14.81 5.75
CA SER A 355 25.59 -15.14 7.02
C SER A 355 25.89 -13.90 7.90
N ASP A 356 25.74 -12.72 7.32
CA ASP A 356 25.91 -11.40 7.92
C ASP A 356 24.60 -10.59 8.01
N ALA A 357 23.45 -11.21 7.72
CA ALA A 357 22.15 -10.56 7.80
C ALA A 357 21.84 -10.09 9.22
N ILE A 358 21.22 -8.92 9.33
CA ILE A 358 20.86 -8.31 10.62
C ILE A 358 19.57 -8.95 11.10
N GLN A 359 19.54 -9.33 12.38
CA GLN A 359 18.37 -10.00 12.96
C GLN A 359 17.47 -8.96 13.62
N VAL A 360 16.35 -8.64 12.97
CA VAL A 360 15.33 -7.73 13.50
C VAL A 360 14.29 -8.54 14.27
N PRO A 361 14.10 -8.30 15.59
CA PRO A 361 13.10 -9.00 16.38
C PRO A 361 11.69 -8.82 15.83
N LEU A 362 10.91 -9.89 15.86
CA LEU A 362 9.48 -9.85 15.63
C LEU A 362 8.76 -9.57 16.97
N ASP A 363 7.61 -8.90 16.88
CA ASP A 363 6.68 -8.80 17.99
C ASP A 363 5.67 -9.94 17.98
N GLY A 364 5.41 -10.46 19.17
CA GLY A 364 4.30 -11.33 19.49
C GLY A 364 3.24 -10.56 20.29
N GLN A 365 2.34 -11.27 20.96
CA GLN A 365 1.17 -10.69 21.62
C GLN A 365 1.47 -9.64 22.69
N GLU A 366 2.64 -9.71 23.32
CA GLU A 366 3.04 -8.83 24.44
C GLU A 366 4.41 -8.17 24.15
N GLY A 367 4.73 -7.90 22.89
CA GLY A 367 6.01 -7.34 22.44
C GLY A 367 7.02 -8.41 22.00
N ARG A 368 8.31 -8.06 21.98
CA ARG A 368 9.35 -8.90 21.37
C ARG A 368 9.62 -10.19 22.14
N ASN A 369 9.95 -11.26 21.42
CA ASN A 369 10.26 -12.56 22.04
C ASN A 369 9.15 -13.02 23.01
N THR A 370 7.89 -12.85 22.60
CA THR A 370 6.69 -13.37 23.27
C THR A 370 5.95 -14.37 22.37
N GLU A 371 4.85 -14.98 22.83
CA GLU A 371 4.06 -15.90 22.00
C GLU A 371 3.52 -15.18 20.75
N PRO A 372 3.45 -15.83 19.57
CA PRO A 372 2.95 -15.19 18.36
C PRO A 372 1.50 -14.76 18.50
N PHE A 373 1.09 -13.79 17.70
CA PHE A 373 -0.33 -13.55 17.44
C PHE A 373 -0.94 -14.78 16.77
N ILE A 374 -2.24 -14.99 16.99
CA ILE A 374 -2.99 -16.10 16.39
C ILE A 374 -4.20 -15.53 15.69
N THR A 375 -4.34 -15.78 14.39
CA THR A 375 -5.50 -15.29 13.65
C THR A 375 -6.82 -15.84 14.19
N GLY A 376 -7.91 -15.13 13.90
CA GLY A 376 -9.24 -15.68 13.72
C GLY A 376 -9.22 -16.90 12.78
N PRO A 377 -10.21 -17.80 12.89
CA PRO A 377 -10.24 -18.98 12.04
C PRO A 377 -10.49 -18.59 10.57
N ASP A 378 -9.85 -19.29 9.65
CA ASP A 378 -10.19 -19.28 8.22
C ASP A 378 -11.53 -20.01 7.95
N GLU A 379 -11.91 -20.18 6.67
CA GLU A 379 -13.15 -20.88 6.30
C GLU A 379 -13.19 -22.35 6.79
N ASP A 380 -12.03 -23.01 6.90
CA ASP A 380 -11.89 -24.39 7.36
C ASP A 380 -11.71 -24.55 8.88
N GLY A 381 -11.56 -23.44 9.60
CA GLY A 381 -11.37 -23.38 11.05
C GLY A 381 -9.90 -23.40 11.52
N THR A 382 -8.95 -23.35 10.60
CA THR A 382 -7.50 -23.24 10.83
C THR A 382 -7.16 -21.84 11.34
N ARG A 383 -6.14 -21.75 12.18
CA ARG A 383 -5.62 -20.49 12.72
C ARG A 383 -4.12 -20.47 12.53
N PHE A 384 -3.61 -19.32 12.11
CA PHE A 384 -2.21 -19.16 11.75
C PHE A 384 -1.47 -18.38 12.84
N PRO A 385 -0.33 -18.88 13.32
CA PRO A 385 0.56 -18.09 14.14
C PRO A 385 1.33 -17.10 13.27
N TYR A 386 1.42 -15.85 13.70
CA TYR A 386 2.19 -14.82 13.01
C TYR A 386 2.90 -13.88 13.98
N GLY A 387 3.97 -13.26 13.51
CA GLY A 387 4.67 -12.16 14.16
C GLY A 387 4.49 -10.87 13.37
N ILE A 388 4.77 -9.74 14.02
CA ILE A 388 4.79 -8.42 13.38
C ILE A 388 6.25 -7.98 13.24
N SER A 389 6.62 -7.49 12.06
CA SER A 389 7.92 -6.87 11.76
C SER A 389 7.73 -5.42 11.32
N TYR A 390 8.81 -4.65 11.44
CA TYR A 390 8.83 -3.21 11.16
C TYR A 390 10.04 -2.87 10.29
N ALA A 391 9.89 -1.85 9.45
CA ALA A 391 11.01 -1.28 8.70
C ALA A 391 11.81 -0.28 9.55
N GLY A 392 11.18 0.38 10.52
CA GLY A 392 11.80 1.41 11.37
C GLY A 392 10.84 1.98 12.40
N LEU A 393 11.27 3.03 13.10
CA LEU A 393 10.43 3.89 13.96
C LEU A 393 9.81 5.12 13.26
N PRO A 394 10.34 5.65 12.15
CA PRO A 394 9.72 6.80 11.49
C PRO A 394 8.52 6.45 10.61
N ASP A 395 7.91 7.52 10.09
CA ASP A 395 7.01 7.50 8.95
C ASP A 395 7.73 7.19 7.63
N PHE A 396 7.07 6.40 6.78
CA PHE A 396 7.50 6.06 5.42
C PHE A 396 6.53 6.60 4.35
N GLY A 397 7.05 6.86 3.15
CA GLY A 397 6.30 7.50 2.06
C GLY A 397 5.54 6.56 1.12
N SER A 398 5.57 5.25 1.35
CA SER A 398 5.09 4.20 0.44
C SER A 398 3.93 3.35 1.02
N ASP A 399 3.28 2.56 0.15
CA ASP A 399 2.20 1.60 0.48
C ASP A 399 0.89 2.20 1.04
N ILE A 400 0.68 3.51 0.90
CA ILE A 400 -0.53 4.18 1.37
C ILE A 400 -1.67 4.01 0.34
N VAL A 401 -2.84 3.62 0.81
CA VAL A 401 -4.03 3.38 -0.02
C VAL A 401 -5.21 4.22 0.47
N THR A 402 -5.81 4.97 -0.45
CA THR A 402 -7.10 5.62 -0.23
C THR A 402 -8.24 4.65 -0.53
N LYS A 403 -9.26 4.62 0.33
CA LYS A 403 -10.55 3.95 0.08
C LYS A 403 -11.69 4.94 0.16
N ALA A 404 -12.70 4.78 -0.69
CA ALA A 404 -13.93 5.56 -0.62
C ALA A 404 -15.20 4.68 -0.70
N TYR A 405 -16.29 5.20 -0.16
CA TYR A 405 -17.62 4.58 -0.18
C TYR A 405 -18.72 5.65 -0.23
N GLY A 406 -19.83 5.37 -0.91
CA GLY A 406 -20.98 6.27 -1.01
C GLY A 406 -20.88 7.25 -2.17
N LEU A 407 -21.41 8.45 -1.99
CA LEU A 407 -21.50 9.46 -3.05
C LEU A 407 -20.11 9.86 -3.55
N ASN A 408 -19.90 9.87 -4.87
CA ASN A 408 -18.65 10.26 -5.54
C ASN A 408 -17.45 9.36 -5.23
N ALA A 409 -17.63 8.19 -4.59
CA ALA A 409 -16.54 7.25 -4.33
C ALA A 409 -15.86 6.79 -5.65
N GLU A 410 -16.63 6.68 -6.72
CA GLU A 410 -16.17 6.32 -8.07
C GLU A 410 -15.23 7.35 -8.71
N LEU A 411 -15.05 8.52 -8.09
CA LEU A 411 -14.13 9.56 -8.55
C LEU A 411 -12.70 9.39 -8.02
N VAL A 412 -12.46 8.44 -7.09
CA VAL A 412 -11.10 8.12 -6.62
C VAL A 412 -10.29 7.55 -7.80
N PRO A 413 -9.18 8.19 -8.21
CA PRO A 413 -8.31 7.63 -9.25
C PRO A 413 -7.57 6.39 -8.74
N SER A 414 -7.18 5.50 -9.64
CA SER A 414 -6.34 4.32 -9.35
C SER A 414 -5.00 4.68 -8.70
N THR A 415 -4.37 5.78 -9.12
CA THR A 415 -3.23 6.42 -8.47
C THR A 415 -3.43 7.93 -8.45
N HIS A 416 -3.19 8.58 -7.31
CA HIS A 416 -3.37 10.01 -7.18
C HIS A 416 -2.39 10.68 -6.22
N ASP A 417 -2.11 11.96 -6.48
CA ASP A 417 -1.38 12.79 -5.53
C ASP A 417 -2.22 13.07 -4.28
N ASN A 418 -1.54 13.35 -3.16
CA ASN A 418 -2.16 13.66 -1.88
C ASN A 418 -3.23 14.77 -1.91
N THR A 419 -3.11 15.76 -2.81
CA THR A 419 -4.09 16.86 -2.91
C THR A 419 -5.44 16.42 -3.48
N ALA A 420 -5.52 15.23 -4.09
CA ALA A 420 -6.78 14.67 -4.62
C ALA A 420 -7.84 14.50 -3.52
N ILE A 421 -7.43 14.19 -2.28
CA ILE A 421 -8.34 14.02 -1.14
C ILE A 421 -9.13 15.30 -0.89
N TYR A 422 -8.45 16.45 -0.77
CA TYR A 422 -9.11 17.75 -0.66
C TYR A 422 -10.04 18.01 -1.84
N ARG A 423 -9.58 17.76 -3.07
CA ARG A 423 -10.37 18.02 -4.30
C ARG A 423 -11.67 17.21 -4.32
N LEU A 424 -11.63 15.93 -3.94
CA LEU A 424 -12.80 15.05 -3.86
C LEU A 424 -13.78 15.47 -2.76
N MET A 425 -13.26 15.81 -1.58
CA MET A 425 -14.09 16.35 -0.49
C MET A 425 -14.75 17.66 -0.90
N TYR A 426 -13.98 18.58 -1.50
CA TYR A 426 -14.47 19.89 -1.94
C TYR A 426 -15.54 19.77 -3.02
N GLN A 427 -15.30 18.93 -4.04
CA GLN A 427 -16.28 18.66 -5.08
C GLN A 427 -17.57 18.10 -4.50
N THR A 428 -17.49 17.24 -3.49
CA THR A 428 -18.67 16.66 -2.83
C THR A 428 -19.44 17.71 -2.03
N LEU A 429 -18.75 18.46 -1.15
CA LEU A 429 -19.35 19.45 -0.26
C LEU A 429 -19.95 20.64 -0.99
N PHE A 430 -19.34 21.07 -2.11
CA PHE A 430 -19.64 22.34 -2.76
C PHE A 430 -20.09 22.21 -4.23
N ASP A 431 -20.16 21.00 -4.80
CA ASP A 431 -20.51 20.74 -6.21
C ASP A 431 -19.60 21.52 -7.17
N GLN A 432 -18.32 21.62 -6.80
CA GLN A 432 -17.30 22.39 -7.50
C GLN A 432 -16.01 21.58 -7.63
N ALA A 433 -15.74 21.09 -8.84
CA ALA A 433 -14.45 20.46 -9.13
C ALA A 433 -13.34 21.52 -9.17
N LEU A 434 -12.19 21.20 -8.58
CA LEU A 434 -10.99 22.02 -8.58
C LEU A 434 -9.89 21.36 -9.43
N PRO A 435 -9.09 22.15 -10.18
CA PRO A 435 -7.97 21.61 -10.94
C PRO A 435 -6.89 21.07 -9.99
N SER A 436 -6.09 20.10 -10.47
CA SER A 436 -4.88 19.72 -9.73
C SER A 436 -3.92 20.91 -9.61
N PRO A 437 -3.33 21.17 -8.44
CA PRO A 437 -2.36 22.27 -8.25
C PRO A 437 -1.03 22.02 -8.97
N ILE A 438 -0.76 20.78 -9.36
CA ILE A 438 0.41 20.33 -10.11
C ILE A 438 -0.03 19.78 -11.48
N PRO A 439 0.75 19.98 -12.55
CA PRO A 439 0.44 19.44 -13.87
C PRO A 439 0.73 17.93 -13.89
N VAL A 440 -0.23 17.13 -13.44
CA VAL A 440 -0.13 15.67 -13.43
C VAL A 440 -0.65 15.09 -14.75
N PRO A 441 0.05 14.12 -15.36
CA PRO A 441 -0.54 13.26 -16.39
C PRO A 441 -1.76 12.53 -15.81
N GLU A 442 -2.95 12.85 -16.30
CA GLU A 442 -4.17 12.14 -15.89
C GLU A 442 -4.31 10.82 -16.67
N PRO A 443 -4.71 9.72 -16.02
CA PRO A 443 -5.00 8.46 -16.69
C PRO A 443 -5.88 8.68 -17.92
N THR A 444 -5.47 8.15 -19.07
CA THR A 444 -6.32 8.18 -20.25
C THR A 444 -7.27 6.99 -20.17
N PRO A 445 -8.60 7.20 -20.12
CA PRO A 445 -9.53 6.09 -20.09
C PRO A 445 -9.30 5.17 -21.28
N ALA A 446 -9.19 3.87 -21.01
CA ALA A 446 -9.08 2.89 -22.07
C ALA A 446 -10.24 3.02 -23.07
N PRO A 447 -10.00 2.78 -24.38
CA PRO A 447 -11.06 2.78 -25.37
C PRO A 447 -12.16 1.78 -24.99
N ALA A 448 -13.41 2.15 -25.22
CA ALA A 448 -14.54 1.27 -24.95
C ALA A 448 -14.43 -0.02 -25.78
N ALA A 449 -14.53 -1.16 -25.10
CA ALA A 449 -14.58 -2.47 -25.74
C ALA A 449 -15.73 -2.55 -26.76
N THR A 450 -15.48 -3.26 -27.85
CA THR A 450 -16.45 -3.48 -28.95
C THR A 450 -17.11 -4.85 -28.89
N GLN A 451 -16.68 -5.71 -27.96
CA GLN A 451 -17.11 -7.09 -27.76
C GLN A 451 -17.21 -7.39 -26.25
N ASP A 452 -18.01 -8.40 -25.90
CA ASP A 452 -18.20 -8.84 -24.51
C ASP A 452 -17.12 -9.84 -24.04
N THR A 453 -16.27 -10.30 -24.95
CA THR A 453 -15.16 -11.24 -24.71
C THR A 453 -13.99 -10.86 -25.61
N GLY A 454 -12.76 -11.15 -25.22
CA GLY A 454 -11.60 -10.86 -26.07
C GLY A 454 -10.30 -11.48 -25.57
N ASN A 455 -9.25 -10.66 -25.53
CA ASN A 455 -7.89 -11.06 -25.18
C ASN A 455 -7.58 -10.76 -23.72
N VAL A 456 -6.59 -11.46 -23.17
CA VAL A 456 -6.05 -11.20 -21.83
C VAL A 456 -4.53 -11.06 -21.91
N ILE A 457 -4.01 -10.01 -21.29
CA ILE A 457 -2.58 -9.86 -20.97
C ILE A 457 -2.51 -9.79 -19.44
N PHE A 458 -1.94 -10.82 -18.83
CA PHE A 458 -1.64 -10.84 -17.41
C PHE A 458 -0.14 -10.59 -17.25
N ILE A 459 0.21 -9.52 -16.54
CA ILE A 459 1.59 -9.19 -16.18
C ILE A 459 1.72 -9.43 -14.68
N HIS A 460 2.66 -10.27 -14.28
CA HIS A 460 2.99 -10.64 -12.90
C HIS A 460 4.39 -10.08 -12.60
N PRO A 461 4.51 -8.87 -12.04
CA PRO A 461 5.77 -8.41 -11.46
C PRO A 461 5.90 -9.08 -10.09
N ASP A 462 6.74 -10.12 -9.99
CA ASP A 462 6.73 -11.00 -8.82
C ASP A 462 7.14 -10.27 -7.54
N GLY A 463 6.50 -10.59 -6.41
CA GLY A 463 6.83 -10.01 -5.10
C GLY A 463 6.59 -8.49 -4.94
N THR A 464 5.89 -7.82 -5.86
CA THR A 464 5.76 -6.34 -5.85
C THR A 464 4.59 -5.77 -5.03
N THR A 465 4.79 -4.54 -4.54
CA THR A 465 3.75 -3.70 -3.87
C THR A 465 3.78 -2.27 -4.44
N PRO A 466 2.84 -1.37 -4.05
CA PRO A 466 2.93 0.04 -4.43
C PRO A 466 4.26 0.73 -4.06
N ALA A 467 5.00 0.24 -3.05
CA ALA A 467 6.35 0.71 -2.74
C ALA A 467 7.34 0.52 -3.90
N TYR A 468 7.30 -0.62 -4.60
CA TYR A 468 8.17 -0.89 -5.75
C TYR A 468 7.96 0.14 -6.86
N PHE A 469 6.70 0.35 -7.24
CA PHE A 469 6.33 1.35 -8.24
C PHE A 469 6.63 2.77 -7.77
N THR A 470 6.56 3.05 -6.47
CA THR A 470 6.97 4.35 -5.91
C THR A 470 8.47 4.57 -6.07
N LEU A 471 9.31 3.61 -5.72
CA LEU A 471 10.77 3.69 -5.91
C LEU A 471 11.14 3.89 -7.39
N ALA A 472 10.56 3.09 -8.29
CA ALA A 472 10.78 3.24 -9.73
C ALA A 472 10.34 4.61 -10.25
N ARG A 473 9.16 5.09 -9.84
CA ARG A 473 8.62 6.40 -10.22
C ARG A 473 9.55 7.53 -9.77
N LEU A 474 10.03 7.47 -8.53
CA LEU A 474 10.93 8.48 -7.97
C LEU A 474 12.20 8.63 -8.79
N VAL A 475 12.82 7.52 -9.20
CA VAL A 475 14.04 7.54 -10.03
C VAL A 475 13.76 8.01 -11.46
N GLU A 476 12.68 7.54 -12.07
CA GLU A 476 12.44 7.71 -13.50
C GLU A 476 11.72 9.01 -13.85
N GLU A 477 10.62 9.28 -13.17
CA GLU A 477 9.65 10.32 -13.51
C GLU A 477 9.57 11.43 -12.46
N GLY A 478 10.12 11.20 -11.27
CA GLY A 478 10.09 12.11 -10.14
C GLY A 478 8.80 11.97 -9.32
N PRO A 479 8.70 12.66 -8.19
CA PRO A 479 7.60 12.44 -7.24
C PRO A 479 6.23 12.90 -7.77
N ASP A 480 6.20 13.86 -8.69
CA ASP A 480 4.98 14.31 -9.41
C ASP A 480 4.73 13.54 -10.72
N GLY A 481 5.68 12.70 -11.14
CA GLY A 481 5.64 11.92 -12.37
C GLY A 481 4.65 10.75 -12.35
N ARG A 482 4.50 10.05 -13.46
CA ARG A 482 3.60 8.89 -13.57
C ARG A 482 4.24 7.80 -14.44
N LEU A 483 4.34 6.61 -13.87
CA LEU A 483 4.66 5.37 -14.58
C LEU A 483 3.45 4.87 -15.39
N ASN A 484 3.63 3.87 -16.25
CA ASN A 484 2.51 3.24 -16.95
C ASN A 484 1.52 2.57 -15.98
N TRP A 485 2.03 1.93 -14.91
CA TRP A 485 1.24 1.36 -13.83
C TRP A 485 0.32 2.39 -13.17
N ASP A 486 0.80 3.62 -12.98
CA ASP A 486 -0.01 4.71 -12.40
C ASP A 486 -1.15 5.17 -13.32
N MET A 487 -1.02 4.88 -14.61
CA MET A 487 -1.97 5.29 -15.66
C MET A 487 -3.00 4.21 -15.97
N MET A 488 -2.96 3.07 -15.27
CA MET A 488 -3.99 2.02 -15.35
C MET A 488 -5.33 2.54 -14.81
N SER A 489 -6.44 2.00 -15.31
CA SER A 489 -7.77 2.58 -15.07
C SER A 489 -8.37 2.31 -13.70
N ASP A 490 -7.99 1.21 -13.06
CA ASP A 490 -8.62 0.68 -11.85
C ASP A 490 -7.55 0.09 -10.91
N ALA A 491 -7.76 0.23 -9.61
CA ALA A 491 -6.94 -0.37 -8.57
C ALA A 491 -7.80 -1.05 -7.51
N GLY A 492 -7.25 -2.07 -6.87
CA GLY A 492 -7.92 -2.83 -5.82
C GLY A 492 -6.91 -3.45 -4.86
N VAL A 493 -7.36 -3.73 -3.64
CA VAL A 493 -6.52 -4.38 -2.62
C VAL A 493 -6.68 -5.89 -2.77
N TYR A 494 -5.57 -6.56 -3.04
CA TYR A 494 -5.50 -8.01 -3.17
C TYR A 494 -5.28 -8.66 -1.79
N ILE A 495 -6.00 -9.75 -1.51
CA ILE A 495 -5.86 -10.55 -0.28
C ILE A 495 -5.40 -11.93 -0.71
N ASN A 496 -4.24 -12.35 -0.21
CA ASN A 496 -3.42 -13.40 -0.81
C ASN A 496 -3.16 -14.61 0.11
N SER A 497 -3.87 -14.73 1.24
CA SER A 497 -3.72 -15.90 2.13
C SER A 497 -4.09 -17.22 1.46
N ILE A 498 -3.39 -18.28 1.84
CA ILE A 498 -3.55 -19.65 1.32
C ILE A 498 -4.01 -20.64 2.40
N GLU A 499 -4.25 -21.90 2.03
CA GLU A 499 -4.87 -22.89 2.94
C GLU A 499 -4.05 -23.13 4.22
N ASP A 500 -2.73 -22.97 4.15
CA ASP A 500 -1.81 -23.31 5.23
C ASP A 500 -0.88 -22.17 5.70
N GLN A 501 -0.94 -20.99 5.07
CA GLN A 501 -0.09 -19.82 5.39
C GLN A 501 -0.78 -18.48 5.10
N LEU A 502 -0.38 -17.41 5.80
CA LEU A 502 -0.89 -16.05 5.57
C LEU A 502 -0.24 -15.39 4.36
N ALA A 503 1.06 -15.57 4.17
CA ALA A 503 1.80 -15.16 2.98
C ALA A 503 1.97 -16.39 2.06
N PRO A 504 1.54 -16.31 0.79
CA PRO A 504 1.72 -17.41 -0.13
C PRO A 504 3.19 -17.52 -0.58
N SER A 505 3.59 -18.73 -0.96
CA SER A 505 4.77 -18.93 -1.81
C SER A 505 4.46 -18.53 -3.26
N SER A 506 5.49 -18.29 -4.07
CA SER A 506 5.30 -17.94 -5.49
C SER A 506 4.51 -19.03 -6.26
N ASN A 507 4.76 -20.31 -5.96
CA ASN A 507 4.03 -21.41 -6.60
C ASN A 507 2.56 -21.51 -6.18
N ALA A 508 2.25 -21.31 -4.90
CA ALA A 508 0.86 -21.27 -4.45
C ALA A 508 0.13 -20.05 -5.02
N GLY A 509 0.79 -18.89 -5.05
CA GLY A 509 0.30 -17.66 -5.68
C GLY A 509 -0.03 -17.85 -7.15
N ALA A 510 0.89 -18.45 -7.92
CA ALA A 510 0.67 -18.76 -9.32
C ALA A 510 -0.47 -19.77 -9.55
N VAL A 511 -0.72 -20.73 -8.64
CA VAL A 511 -1.91 -21.60 -8.69
C VAL A 511 -3.19 -20.79 -8.46
N VAL A 512 -3.19 -19.83 -7.53
CA VAL A 512 -4.33 -18.91 -7.34
C VAL A 512 -4.60 -18.12 -8.63
N HIS A 513 -3.57 -17.54 -9.25
CA HIS A 513 -3.70 -16.76 -10.49
C HIS A 513 -4.17 -17.62 -11.68
N SER A 514 -3.63 -18.83 -11.82
CA SER A 514 -3.89 -19.69 -12.98
C SER A 514 -5.18 -20.52 -12.86
N MET A 515 -5.60 -20.88 -11.65
CA MET A 515 -6.73 -21.79 -11.40
C MET A 515 -7.87 -21.14 -10.61
N GLY A 516 -7.65 -20.02 -9.91
CA GLY A 516 -8.67 -19.33 -9.12
C GLY A 516 -9.10 -20.10 -7.87
N THR A 517 -8.21 -20.91 -7.32
CA THR A 517 -8.42 -21.72 -6.11
C THR A 517 -7.27 -21.56 -5.15
N THR A 518 -7.57 -21.52 -3.86
CA THR A 518 -6.61 -21.45 -2.77
C THR A 518 -5.96 -22.83 -2.58
N PRO A 519 -4.64 -22.99 -2.77
CA PRO A 519 -3.94 -24.25 -2.56
C PRO A 519 -3.13 -24.21 -1.26
N GLN A 520 -2.27 -25.19 -1.06
CA GLN A 520 -1.20 -25.14 -0.06
C GLN A 520 0.09 -24.55 -0.59
N ALA A 521 0.97 -24.13 0.32
CA ALA A 521 2.21 -23.43 0.02
C ALA A 521 3.15 -24.18 -0.93
N ASP A 522 3.18 -25.52 -0.92
CA ASP A 522 4.07 -26.29 -1.82
C ASP A 522 3.42 -26.66 -3.15
N SER A 523 2.17 -26.24 -3.41
CA SER A 523 1.43 -26.63 -4.61
C SER A 523 2.00 -26.01 -5.89
N TYR A 524 2.26 -26.85 -6.88
CA TYR A 524 2.53 -26.46 -8.27
C TYR A 524 1.46 -27.14 -9.16
N GLY A 525 0.18 -26.83 -8.92
CA GLY A 525 -0.96 -27.41 -9.64
C GLY A 525 -1.52 -28.73 -9.06
N LEU A 526 -0.84 -29.32 -8.08
CA LEU A 526 -1.27 -30.53 -7.35
C LEU A 526 -1.70 -30.23 -5.91
N ASP A 527 -2.66 -30.99 -5.39
CA ASP A 527 -3.09 -30.95 -3.99
C ASP A 527 -2.16 -31.77 -3.06
N GLU A 528 -2.42 -31.73 -1.75
CA GLU A 528 -1.70 -32.52 -0.73
C GLU A 528 -1.60 -34.03 -1.02
N GLN A 529 -2.54 -34.57 -1.77
CA GLN A 529 -2.59 -35.99 -2.11
C GLN A 529 -1.84 -36.30 -3.42
N GLY A 530 -1.27 -35.28 -4.07
CA GLY A 530 -0.64 -35.37 -5.38
C GLY A 530 -1.65 -35.51 -6.51
N GLU A 531 -2.91 -35.10 -6.29
CA GLU A 531 -3.94 -35.11 -7.33
C GLU A 531 -4.10 -33.69 -7.91
N PRO A 532 -4.42 -33.55 -9.22
CA PRO A 532 -4.54 -32.23 -9.82
C PRO A 532 -5.65 -31.38 -9.20
N VAL A 533 -5.33 -30.13 -8.91
CA VAL A 533 -6.25 -29.14 -8.34
C VAL A 533 -7.45 -28.91 -9.28
N ILE A 534 -8.63 -28.69 -8.70
CA ILE A 534 -9.85 -28.39 -9.46
C ILE A 534 -9.95 -26.88 -9.63
N SER A 535 -9.77 -26.37 -10.85
CA SER A 535 -9.87 -24.93 -11.11
C SER A 535 -11.28 -24.40 -10.89
N ARG A 536 -11.40 -23.08 -10.74
CA ARG A 536 -12.67 -22.39 -10.48
C ARG A 536 -13.71 -22.58 -11.59
N SER A 537 -13.27 -22.94 -12.80
CA SER A 537 -14.15 -23.33 -13.91
C SER A 537 -14.84 -24.70 -13.70
N GLY A 538 -14.41 -25.46 -12.69
CA GLY A 538 -14.86 -26.80 -12.37
C GLY A 538 -14.15 -27.89 -13.18
N LYS A 539 -13.07 -27.55 -13.90
CA LYS A 539 -12.24 -28.51 -14.63
C LYS A 539 -11.09 -28.98 -13.74
N GLN A 540 -10.84 -30.27 -13.74
CA GLN A 540 -9.77 -30.87 -12.95
C GLN A 540 -8.44 -30.77 -13.71
N GLY A 541 -7.39 -30.28 -13.04
CA GLY A 541 -6.03 -30.18 -13.58
C GLY A 541 -5.95 -29.35 -14.85
N LEU A 542 -6.75 -28.27 -14.93
CA LEU A 542 -6.73 -27.37 -16.09
C LEU A 542 -6.63 -25.94 -15.61
N THR A 543 -5.53 -25.29 -16.00
CA THR A 543 -5.32 -23.86 -15.79
C THR A 543 -6.13 -23.04 -16.80
N ILE A 544 -6.30 -21.75 -16.54
CA ILE A 544 -6.92 -20.83 -17.49
C ILE A 544 -6.16 -20.76 -18.83
N MET A 545 -4.83 -20.96 -18.83
CA MET A 545 -4.01 -20.96 -20.05
C MET A 545 -4.24 -22.22 -20.88
N GLU A 546 -4.27 -23.40 -20.25
CA GLU A 546 -4.62 -24.64 -20.94
C GLU A 546 -6.06 -24.62 -21.46
N GLU A 547 -6.98 -23.96 -20.75
CA GLU A 547 -8.32 -23.70 -21.25
C GLU A 547 -8.33 -22.77 -22.47
N ALA A 548 -7.46 -21.76 -22.53
CA ALA A 548 -7.29 -20.90 -23.69
C ALA A 548 -6.73 -21.67 -24.90
N ILE A 549 -5.72 -22.51 -24.70
CA ILE A 549 -5.18 -23.43 -25.71
C ILE A 549 -6.29 -24.35 -26.23
N ALA A 550 -7.06 -24.98 -25.34
CA ALA A 550 -8.16 -25.87 -25.71
C ALA A 550 -9.31 -25.15 -26.44
N ALA A 551 -9.48 -23.84 -26.20
CA ALA A 551 -10.42 -22.98 -26.91
C ALA A 551 -9.91 -22.56 -28.31
N GLY A 552 -8.65 -22.84 -28.64
CA GLY A 552 -8.02 -22.46 -29.91
C GLY A 552 -7.56 -21.02 -29.95
N LYS A 553 -7.36 -20.37 -28.80
CA LYS A 553 -6.77 -19.03 -28.71
C LYS A 553 -5.25 -19.11 -28.87
N ALA A 554 -4.65 -18.04 -29.39
CA ALA A 554 -3.20 -17.92 -29.39
C ALA A 554 -2.68 -17.73 -27.95
N THR A 555 -1.52 -18.29 -27.62
CA THR A 555 -1.01 -18.21 -26.24
C THR A 555 0.48 -17.94 -26.17
N ALA A 556 0.88 -17.17 -25.15
CA ALA A 556 2.28 -16.86 -24.87
C ALA A 556 2.60 -16.89 -23.37
N VAL A 557 3.74 -17.48 -23.03
CA VAL A 557 4.40 -17.33 -21.73
C VAL A 557 5.72 -16.58 -21.92
N ILE A 558 5.95 -15.56 -21.09
CA ILE A 558 7.11 -14.68 -21.14
C ILE A 558 7.68 -14.57 -19.72
N ASN A 559 8.99 -14.77 -19.55
CA ASN A 559 9.65 -14.66 -18.25
C ASN A 559 11.00 -13.95 -18.38
N SER A 560 11.35 -13.05 -17.45
CA SER A 560 12.71 -12.52 -17.32
C SER A 560 13.71 -13.56 -16.77
N GLY A 561 13.26 -14.47 -15.92
CA GLY A 561 14.01 -15.61 -15.40
C GLY A 561 13.93 -16.84 -16.31
N PHE A 562 14.25 -18.01 -15.78
CA PHE A 562 14.03 -19.27 -16.48
C PHE A 562 12.53 -19.62 -16.54
N ILE A 563 12.10 -20.29 -17.61
CA ILE A 563 10.66 -20.45 -17.91
C ILE A 563 9.89 -21.35 -16.91
N ALA A 564 10.60 -22.13 -16.11
CA ALA A 564 9.98 -23.01 -15.11
C ALA A 564 9.65 -22.29 -13.80
N GLU A 565 9.98 -20.99 -13.67
CA GLU A 565 9.54 -20.20 -12.52
C GLU A 565 8.00 -20.17 -12.41
N PRO A 566 7.45 -20.15 -11.18
CA PRO A 566 6.05 -20.47 -10.98
C PRO A 566 5.03 -19.57 -11.69
N GLY A 567 5.22 -18.24 -11.75
CA GLY A 567 4.23 -17.35 -12.34
C GLY A 567 4.04 -17.54 -13.85
N THR A 568 4.95 -18.26 -14.52
CA THR A 568 4.74 -18.77 -15.88
C THR A 568 4.52 -20.28 -15.96
N GLY A 569 5.32 -21.09 -15.25
CA GLY A 569 5.30 -22.53 -15.42
C GLY A 569 4.06 -23.21 -14.84
N VAL A 570 3.49 -22.72 -13.74
CA VAL A 570 2.24 -23.28 -13.16
C VAL A 570 1.07 -23.15 -14.14
N PHE A 571 1.10 -22.18 -15.06
CA PHE A 571 0.06 -22.06 -16.08
C PHE A 571 0.06 -23.20 -17.11
N LEU A 572 1.13 -24.00 -17.21
CA LEU A 572 1.28 -25.03 -18.25
C LEU A 572 1.83 -26.36 -17.74
N ALA A 573 2.08 -26.49 -16.42
CA ALA A 573 2.65 -27.68 -15.82
C ALA A 573 2.09 -27.96 -14.43
N ASP A 574 2.06 -29.24 -14.05
CA ASP A 574 1.76 -29.68 -12.69
C ASP A 574 2.76 -30.73 -12.18
N VAL A 575 3.40 -30.46 -11.04
CA VAL A 575 4.47 -31.31 -10.50
C VAL A 575 4.39 -31.46 -8.99
N GLU A 576 5.03 -32.51 -8.44
CA GLU A 576 5.10 -32.73 -6.99
C GLU A 576 6.03 -31.72 -6.30
N SER A 577 7.04 -31.21 -7.01
CA SER A 577 7.97 -30.21 -6.48
C SER A 577 8.38 -29.17 -7.52
N ARG A 578 8.36 -27.89 -7.12
CA ARG A 578 8.88 -26.78 -7.95
C ARG A 578 10.34 -26.94 -8.38
N SER A 579 11.10 -27.81 -7.69
CA SER A 579 12.50 -28.11 -8.05
C SER A 579 12.64 -29.04 -9.27
N GLU A 580 11.54 -29.59 -9.79
CA GLU A 580 11.52 -30.43 -10.99
C GLU A 580 11.55 -29.58 -12.28
N THR A 581 12.47 -28.62 -12.37
CA THR A 581 12.53 -27.63 -13.47
C THR A 581 12.67 -28.28 -14.85
N GLU A 582 13.40 -29.41 -14.95
CA GLU A 582 13.47 -30.23 -16.17
C GLU A 582 12.11 -30.78 -16.60
N ALA A 583 11.26 -31.20 -15.66
CA ALA A 583 9.93 -31.74 -15.94
C ALA A 583 8.98 -30.61 -16.34
N ILE A 584 8.96 -29.52 -15.57
CA ILE A 584 8.17 -28.32 -15.83
C ILE A 584 8.48 -27.77 -17.23
N THR A 585 9.77 -27.60 -17.56
CA THR A 585 10.20 -27.10 -18.88
C THR A 585 9.74 -28.02 -20.01
N ALA A 586 9.73 -29.34 -19.80
CA ALA A 586 9.21 -30.28 -20.78
C ALA A 586 7.69 -30.12 -20.99
N GLU A 587 6.92 -29.99 -19.91
CA GLU A 587 5.47 -29.77 -19.97
C GLU A 587 5.11 -28.46 -20.68
N ILE A 588 5.85 -27.38 -20.41
CA ILE A 588 5.67 -26.09 -21.10
C ILE A 588 5.87 -26.25 -22.61
N VAL A 589 6.97 -26.89 -23.06
CA VAL A 589 7.24 -27.10 -24.50
C VAL A 589 6.16 -28.01 -25.13
N GLU A 590 5.70 -29.02 -24.40
CA GLU A 590 4.72 -30.00 -24.86
C GLU A 590 3.26 -29.49 -24.85
N SER A 591 2.96 -28.46 -24.05
CA SER A 591 1.61 -27.92 -23.80
C SER A 591 0.87 -27.47 -25.06
N GLY A 592 1.63 -27.10 -26.10
CA GLY A 592 1.09 -26.57 -27.34
C GLY A 592 0.94 -25.05 -27.37
N VAL A 593 1.42 -24.33 -26.34
CA VAL A 593 1.58 -22.87 -26.34
C VAL A 593 2.25 -22.37 -27.63
N ASP A 594 1.95 -21.16 -28.10
CA ASP A 594 2.51 -20.69 -29.37
C ASP A 594 3.86 -20.01 -29.18
N ILE A 595 4.02 -19.25 -28.10
CA ILE A 595 5.23 -18.45 -27.83
C ILE A 595 5.74 -18.73 -26.42
N ILE A 596 7.02 -19.07 -26.34
CA ILE A 596 7.76 -19.29 -25.09
C ILE A 596 8.99 -18.39 -25.15
N LEU A 597 9.11 -17.42 -24.24
CA LEU A 597 10.22 -16.47 -24.22
C LEU A 597 10.77 -16.36 -22.79
N GLY A 598 12.05 -16.70 -22.57
CA GLY A 598 12.69 -16.54 -21.26
C GLY A 598 14.12 -17.08 -21.22
N GLY A 599 14.62 -17.36 -20.03
CA GLY A 599 15.92 -17.98 -19.76
C GLY A 599 15.86 -19.51 -19.62
N GLY A 600 16.91 -20.09 -19.03
CA GLY A 600 16.95 -21.48 -18.60
C GLY A 600 17.45 -22.50 -19.62
N GLU A 601 18.34 -22.14 -20.56
CA GLU A 601 18.84 -23.06 -21.61
C GLU A 601 19.28 -24.44 -21.07
N THR A 602 19.87 -24.47 -19.88
CA THR A 602 20.40 -25.69 -19.26
C THR A 602 19.31 -26.77 -19.09
N ASP A 603 18.07 -26.37 -18.74
CA ASP A 603 16.94 -27.29 -18.52
C ASP A 603 16.29 -27.82 -19.81
N TYR A 604 16.67 -27.26 -20.96
CA TYR A 604 16.27 -27.78 -22.27
C TYR A 604 17.24 -28.86 -22.80
N LEU A 605 18.46 -28.94 -22.27
CA LEU A 605 19.56 -29.71 -22.85
C LEU A 605 19.95 -30.91 -21.99
N PRO A 606 20.34 -32.05 -22.58
CA PRO A 606 20.78 -33.21 -21.82
C PRO A 606 22.22 -33.07 -21.34
N GLU A 607 22.52 -33.69 -20.19
CA GLU A 607 23.88 -33.80 -19.65
C GLU A 607 24.90 -34.19 -20.76
N GLY A 608 26.03 -33.49 -20.82
CA GLY A 608 27.05 -33.64 -21.84
C GLY A 608 26.88 -32.75 -23.08
N THR A 609 25.80 -31.97 -23.17
CA THR A 609 25.52 -31.03 -24.27
C THR A 609 25.77 -29.60 -23.81
N VAL A 610 26.70 -28.90 -24.48
CA VAL A 610 26.97 -27.49 -24.21
C VAL A 610 26.08 -26.63 -25.10
N GLY A 611 25.29 -25.76 -24.48
CA GLY A 611 24.34 -24.86 -25.13
C GLY A 611 24.99 -23.66 -25.84
N PHE A 612 24.13 -22.78 -26.35
CA PHE A 612 24.49 -21.51 -26.98
C PHE A 612 25.25 -20.59 -26.02
N PHE A 613 24.84 -20.55 -24.74
CA PHE A 613 25.47 -19.70 -23.72
C PHE A 613 26.72 -20.32 -23.08
N GLY A 614 27.12 -21.52 -23.53
CA GLY A 614 28.39 -22.14 -23.13
C GLY A 614 28.32 -22.99 -21.86
N GLU A 615 27.15 -23.10 -21.24
CA GLU A 615 26.88 -23.99 -20.10
C GLU A 615 26.40 -25.37 -20.55
N GLU A 616 26.63 -26.38 -19.71
CA GLU A 616 26.22 -27.77 -19.96
C GLU A 616 24.77 -28.00 -19.50
N GLY A 617 23.99 -28.72 -20.31
CA GLY A 617 22.63 -29.09 -19.98
C GLY A 617 22.52 -29.96 -18.72
N THR A 618 21.40 -29.81 -18.01
CA THR A 618 21.11 -30.49 -16.74
C THR A 618 20.30 -31.77 -16.93
N ARG A 619 19.56 -31.90 -18.03
CA ARG A 619 18.55 -32.95 -18.17
C ARG A 619 19.13 -34.36 -18.09
N THR A 620 18.56 -35.14 -17.19
CA THR A 620 18.99 -36.52 -16.92
C THR A 620 18.30 -37.58 -17.79
N ASP A 621 17.21 -37.23 -18.47
CA ASP A 621 16.42 -38.12 -19.33
C ASP A 621 16.99 -38.28 -20.75
N GLY A 622 18.01 -37.50 -21.10
CA GLY A 622 18.69 -37.52 -22.39
C GLY A 622 17.93 -36.84 -23.53
N ARG A 623 16.86 -36.09 -23.24
CA ARG A 623 16.10 -35.32 -24.22
C ARG A 623 16.77 -33.99 -24.53
N ASN A 624 16.57 -33.50 -25.75
CA ASN A 624 16.96 -32.15 -26.16
C ASN A 624 15.68 -31.41 -26.58
N LEU A 625 15.11 -30.64 -25.65
CA LEU A 625 13.84 -29.96 -25.86
C LEU A 625 13.92 -28.85 -26.91
N ILE A 626 15.11 -28.28 -27.15
CA ILE A 626 15.31 -27.30 -28.22
C ILE A 626 15.10 -27.97 -29.58
N GLU A 627 15.72 -29.13 -29.81
CA GLU A 627 15.53 -29.91 -31.04
C GLU A 627 14.08 -30.37 -31.19
N GLU A 628 13.43 -30.79 -30.09
CA GLU A 628 12.02 -31.18 -30.10
C GLU A 628 11.10 -30.00 -30.45
N ALA A 629 11.36 -28.79 -29.92
CA ALA A 629 10.62 -27.58 -30.27
C ALA A 629 10.79 -27.22 -31.75
N GLU A 630 11.99 -27.33 -32.32
CA GLU A 630 12.19 -27.16 -33.77
C GLU A 630 11.35 -28.16 -34.59
N GLU A 631 11.28 -29.43 -34.16
CA GLU A 631 10.44 -30.45 -34.79
C GLU A 631 8.93 -30.14 -34.67
N MET A 632 8.52 -29.49 -33.57
CA MET A 632 7.17 -28.97 -33.35
C MET A 632 6.86 -27.69 -34.13
N GLY A 633 7.87 -27.11 -34.81
CA GLY A 633 7.72 -25.96 -35.70
C GLY A 633 7.98 -24.60 -35.05
N TYR A 634 8.60 -24.57 -33.88
CA TYR A 634 9.04 -23.32 -33.26
C TYR A 634 10.22 -22.72 -34.02
N ALA A 635 10.19 -21.41 -34.22
CA ALA A 635 11.39 -20.65 -34.55
C ALA A 635 12.20 -20.44 -33.26
N VAL A 636 13.40 -21.04 -33.19
CA VAL A 636 14.28 -20.90 -32.03
C VAL A 636 15.17 -19.65 -32.19
N VAL A 637 15.17 -18.79 -31.18
CA VAL A 637 15.97 -17.56 -31.11
C VAL A 637 16.70 -17.45 -29.78
N TYR A 638 17.88 -16.83 -29.79
CA TYR A 638 18.77 -16.72 -28.63
C TYR A 638 19.18 -15.28 -28.30
N THR A 639 18.93 -14.33 -29.19
CA THR A 639 19.37 -12.94 -29.01
C THR A 639 18.26 -11.95 -29.29
N ARG A 640 18.36 -10.76 -28.68
CA ARG A 640 17.49 -9.62 -28.95
C ARG A 640 17.36 -9.32 -30.45
N GLU A 641 18.48 -9.35 -31.18
CA GLU A 641 18.48 -9.15 -32.65
C GLU A 641 17.69 -10.25 -33.38
N GLN A 642 17.79 -11.51 -32.97
CA GLN A 642 17.02 -12.60 -33.59
C GLN A 642 15.53 -12.48 -33.31
N LEU A 643 15.14 -12.09 -32.09
CA LEU A 643 13.75 -11.85 -31.71
C LEU A 643 13.12 -10.72 -32.55
N HIS A 644 13.80 -9.59 -32.73
CA HIS A 644 13.27 -8.49 -33.56
C HIS A 644 13.24 -8.80 -35.06
N ASN A 645 13.99 -9.82 -35.52
CA ASN A 645 14.06 -10.21 -36.93
C ASN A 645 13.30 -11.51 -37.23
N LEU A 646 12.30 -11.86 -36.40
CA LEU A 646 11.39 -12.97 -36.69
C LEU A 646 10.71 -12.79 -38.05
N SER A 647 10.50 -13.90 -38.75
CA SER A 647 9.85 -13.89 -40.06
C SER A 647 8.36 -13.53 -39.95
N GLU A 648 7.81 -12.87 -40.97
CA GLU A 648 6.38 -12.50 -40.99
C GLU A 648 5.45 -13.74 -40.97
N ASP A 649 5.93 -14.91 -41.41
CA ASP A 649 5.17 -16.18 -41.41
C ASP A 649 5.38 -17.02 -40.14
N THR A 650 6.15 -16.52 -39.16
CA THR A 650 6.33 -17.17 -37.86
C THR A 650 4.99 -17.26 -37.12
N THR A 651 4.66 -18.47 -36.66
CA THR A 651 3.48 -18.74 -35.82
C THR A 651 3.83 -19.28 -34.45
N LYS A 652 5.03 -19.86 -34.29
CA LYS A 652 5.54 -20.38 -33.02
C LYS A 652 6.96 -19.92 -32.76
N VAL A 653 7.28 -19.53 -31.53
CA VAL A 653 8.61 -19.00 -31.15
C VAL A 653 9.07 -19.59 -29.83
N LEU A 654 10.29 -20.09 -29.80
CA LEU A 654 11.01 -20.45 -28.59
C LEU A 654 12.22 -19.52 -28.47
N GLY A 655 12.14 -18.54 -27.58
CA GLY A 655 13.22 -17.62 -27.26
C GLY A 655 13.90 -18.05 -25.96
N ILE A 656 15.20 -18.35 -26.04
CA ILE A 656 16.01 -18.74 -24.89
C ILE A 656 17.15 -17.74 -24.76
N PHE A 657 17.10 -16.84 -23.79
CA PHE A 657 17.95 -15.64 -23.73
C PHE A 657 19.06 -15.70 -22.67
N ALA A 658 19.10 -16.75 -21.85
CA ALA A 658 20.18 -16.99 -20.89
C ALA A 658 20.32 -18.49 -20.58
N ALA A 659 21.47 -18.87 -20.01
CA ALA A 659 21.70 -20.23 -19.51
C ALA A 659 20.76 -20.55 -18.33
N GLU A 660 20.60 -19.59 -17.42
CA GLU A 660 19.68 -19.57 -16.28
C GLU A 660 18.82 -18.30 -16.45
N ASP A 661 18.85 -17.36 -15.52
CA ASP A 661 18.08 -16.10 -15.58
C ASP A 661 18.73 -15.02 -16.45
N THR A 662 17.94 -14.05 -16.92
CA THR A 662 18.48 -12.90 -17.68
C THR A 662 19.10 -11.81 -16.80
N TYR A 663 19.07 -11.97 -15.47
CA TYR A 663 19.56 -11.02 -14.46
C TYR A 663 20.43 -11.72 -13.41
N ASN A 664 21.10 -10.94 -12.55
CA ASN A 664 21.96 -11.40 -11.46
C ASN A 664 21.39 -10.92 -10.12
N ASP A 665 20.57 -11.74 -9.46
CA ASP A 665 19.71 -11.39 -8.33
C ASP A 665 20.33 -11.45 -6.93
N THR A 666 21.64 -11.34 -6.79
CA THR A 666 22.28 -11.30 -5.47
C THR A 666 22.42 -9.87 -4.95
N THR A 667 23.06 -9.70 -3.77
CA THR A 667 23.28 -8.37 -3.17
C THR A 667 24.17 -7.52 -4.07
N GLU A 668 24.04 -6.19 -4.01
CA GLU A 668 24.82 -5.24 -4.79
C GLU A 668 26.33 -5.47 -4.61
N GLU A 669 26.77 -5.72 -3.37
CA GLU A 669 28.18 -5.95 -3.09
C GLU A 669 28.71 -7.24 -3.73
N ALA A 670 27.90 -8.29 -3.75
CA ALA A 670 28.27 -9.56 -4.34
C ALA A 670 28.36 -9.46 -5.88
N ASN A 671 27.40 -8.77 -6.51
CA ASN A 671 27.45 -8.47 -7.94
C ASN A 671 28.68 -7.63 -8.29
N ALA A 672 28.95 -6.57 -7.52
CA ALA A 672 30.11 -5.71 -7.71
C ALA A 672 31.44 -6.48 -7.56
N GLU A 673 31.55 -7.39 -6.59
CA GLU A 673 32.74 -8.26 -6.42
C GLU A 673 32.91 -9.22 -7.61
N ALA A 674 31.82 -9.76 -8.14
CA ALA A 674 31.82 -10.62 -9.31
C ALA A 674 32.05 -9.85 -10.64
N GLY A 675 31.88 -8.53 -10.64
CA GLY A 675 31.94 -7.69 -11.83
C GLY A 675 30.73 -7.90 -12.75
N LEU A 676 29.57 -8.16 -12.16
CA LEU A 676 28.28 -8.37 -12.83
C LEU A 676 27.41 -7.13 -12.68
N GLU A 677 26.64 -6.82 -13.71
CA GLU A 677 25.54 -5.84 -13.66
C GLU A 677 24.26 -6.57 -13.22
N ASN A 678 23.25 -5.86 -12.73
CA ASN A 678 22.00 -6.49 -12.30
C ASN A 678 21.28 -7.18 -13.47
N TYR A 679 21.35 -6.63 -14.69
CA TYR A 679 20.72 -7.19 -15.88
C TYR A 679 21.74 -7.66 -16.93
N GLY A 680 21.50 -8.82 -17.53
CA GLY A 680 22.39 -9.48 -18.50
C GLY A 680 23.33 -10.51 -17.86
N GLN A 681 23.74 -11.49 -18.67
CA GLN A 681 24.63 -12.58 -18.25
C GLN A 681 25.89 -12.64 -19.13
N PRO A 682 27.01 -13.21 -18.66
CA PRO A 682 28.17 -13.48 -19.52
C PRO A 682 27.78 -14.31 -20.75
N GLY A 683 28.02 -13.78 -21.96
CA GLY A 683 27.62 -14.43 -23.21
C GLY A 683 26.29 -13.93 -23.79
N ASN A 684 25.51 -13.18 -23.01
CA ASN A 684 24.42 -12.34 -23.49
C ASN A 684 24.24 -11.14 -22.54
N GLU A 685 25.08 -10.13 -22.70
CA GLU A 685 25.12 -8.98 -21.80
C GLU A 685 23.95 -8.00 -22.02
N ASN A 686 23.09 -8.26 -23.01
CA ASN A 686 21.93 -7.41 -23.31
C ASN A 686 20.77 -8.25 -23.89
N PRO A 687 20.20 -9.17 -23.09
CA PRO A 687 19.04 -9.97 -23.49
C PRO A 687 17.82 -9.06 -23.70
N PRO A 688 16.79 -9.45 -24.48
CA PRO A 688 15.59 -8.65 -24.62
C PRO A 688 14.86 -8.51 -23.27
N THR A 689 14.34 -7.32 -22.95
CA THR A 689 13.50 -7.13 -21.76
C THR A 689 12.14 -7.80 -21.93
N VAL A 690 11.41 -8.04 -20.84
CA VAL A 690 10.03 -8.57 -20.93
C VAL A 690 9.10 -7.69 -21.76
N ALA A 691 9.32 -6.36 -21.76
CA ALA A 691 8.62 -5.44 -22.65
C ALA A 691 8.94 -5.67 -24.13
N GLU A 692 10.23 -5.83 -24.49
CA GLU A 692 10.65 -6.15 -25.86
C GLU A 692 10.16 -7.56 -26.29
N MET A 693 10.10 -8.52 -25.36
CA MET A 693 9.53 -9.85 -25.57
C MET A 693 8.03 -9.77 -25.86
N LEU A 694 7.27 -8.99 -25.09
CA LEU A 694 5.84 -8.75 -25.30
C LEU A 694 5.58 -8.05 -26.63
N GLU A 695 6.35 -7.00 -26.95
CA GLU A 695 6.25 -6.26 -28.21
C GLU A 695 6.46 -7.17 -29.43
N ALA A 696 7.40 -8.12 -29.34
CA ALA A 696 7.64 -9.10 -30.39
C ALA A 696 6.52 -10.16 -30.51
N ALA A 697 5.88 -10.53 -29.39
CA ALA A 697 4.85 -11.55 -29.34
C ALA A 697 3.49 -11.06 -29.89
N LEU A 698 3.08 -9.84 -29.53
CA LEU A 698 1.74 -9.31 -29.84
C LEU A 698 1.37 -9.34 -31.34
N PRO A 699 2.25 -8.96 -32.29
CA PRO A 699 1.96 -9.03 -33.72
C PRO A 699 1.72 -10.45 -34.25
N ILE A 700 2.20 -11.49 -33.55
CA ILE A 700 1.97 -12.89 -33.89
C ILE A 700 0.63 -13.33 -33.30
N LEU A 701 0.42 -13.07 -32.01
CA LEU A 701 -0.79 -13.46 -31.26
C LEU A 701 -2.06 -12.80 -31.83
N ASN A 702 -1.99 -11.52 -32.18
CA ASN A 702 -3.13 -10.74 -32.70
C ASN A 702 -3.61 -11.19 -34.10
N ARG A 703 -2.95 -12.18 -34.71
CA ARG A 703 -3.40 -12.78 -35.98
C ARG A 703 -4.53 -13.79 -35.76
N ASP A 704 -4.69 -14.29 -34.53
CA ASP A 704 -5.73 -15.24 -34.19
C ASP A 704 -7.08 -14.53 -34.00
N ALA A 705 -8.07 -14.96 -34.78
CA ALA A 705 -9.40 -14.38 -34.75
C ALA A 705 -10.22 -14.82 -33.52
N ASP A 706 -9.82 -15.90 -32.85
CA ASP A 706 -10.45 -16.38 -31.62
C ASP A 706 -9.89 -15.64 -30.37
N GLY A 707 -8.86 -14.81 -30.56
CA GLY A 707 -8.20 -14.00 -29.54
C GLY A 707 -7.00 -14.68 -28.89
N PHE A 708 -6.41 -14.06 -27.87
CA PHE A 708 -5.20 -14.58 -27.23
C PHE A 708 -5.16 -14.44 -25.70
N MET A 709 -4.26 -15.18 -25.07
CA MET A 709 -3.86 -15.02 -23.67
C MET A 709 -2.34 -14.92 -23.55
N VAL A 710 -1.86 -13.90 -22.83
CA VAL A 710 -0.45 -13.76 -22.44
C VAL A 710 -0.35 -13.86 -20.93
N VAL A 711 0.63 -14.63 -20.47
CA VAL A 711 1.14 -14.59 -19.10
C VAL A 711 2.59 -14.13 -19.19
N LEU A 712 2.88 -13.01 -18.55
CA LEU A 712 4.21 -12.41 -18.51
C LEU A 712 4.63 -12.27 -17.05
N GLU A 713 5.84 -12.70 -16.74
CA GLU A 713 6.45 -12.56 -15.42
C GLU A 713 7.74 -11.75 -15.53
N GLU A 714 7.85 -10.68 -14.75
CA GLU A 714 9.16 -10.10 -14.40
C GLU A 714 9.54 -10.69 -13.05
N GLU A 715 10.19 -11.85 -13.08
CA GLU A 715 10.66 -12.61 -11.93
C GLU A 715 11.67 -11.80 -11.08
N GLY A 716 12.51 -10.98 -11.74
CA GLY A 716 13.59 -10.28 -11.06
C GLY A 716 13.14 -9.36 -9.93
N THR A 717 11.90 -8.85 -9.94
CA THR A 717 11.40 -8.00 -8.85
C THR A 717 11.36 -8.76 -7.52
N ASP A 718 10.92 -10.03 -7.50
CA ASP A 718 10.91 -10.85 -6.28
C ASP A 718 12.34 -11.17 -5.85
N ASN A 719 13.18 -11.67 -6.76
CA ASN A 719 14.51 -12.11 -6.37
C ASN A 719 15.38 -10.97 -5.83
N PHE A 720 15.36 -9.80 -6.49
CA PHE A 720 16.10 -8.64 -6.00
C PHE A 720 15.56 -8.16 -4.64
N GLY A 721 14.23 -8.15 -4.46
CA GLY A 721 13.60 -7.86 -3.17
C GLY A 721 14.02 -8.83 -2.07
N ASN A 722 14.01 -10.13 -2.38
CA ASN A 722 14.45 -11.19 -1.47
C ASN A 722 15.94 -11.11 -1.14
N SER A 723 16.78 -10.61 -2.04
CA SER A 723 18.20 -10.36 -1.79
C SER A 723 18.50 -9.01 -1.13
N ASN A 724 17.50 -8.16 -0.90
CA ASN A 724 17.66 -6.76 -0.50
C ASN A 724 18.60 -5.98 -1.44
N ASN A 725 18.43 -6.16 -2.76
CA ASN A 725 19.14 -5.38 -3.77
C ASN A 725 18.21 -4.28 -4.31
N GLY A 726 18.34 -3.07 -3.76
CA GLY A 726 17.48 -1.92 -4.05
C GLY A 726 17.60 -1.44 -5.49
N GLN A 727 18.82 -1.36 -6.03
CA GLN A 727 19.04 -0.92 -7.41
C GLN A 727 18.45 -1.93 -8.41
N GLY A 728 18.66 -3.23 -8.20
CA GLY A 728 18.14 -4.30 -9.06
C GLY A 728 16.62 -4.37 -9.02
N LEU A 729 16.02 -4.18 -7.83
CA LEU A 729 14.58 -4.09 -7.63
C LEU A 729 13.96 -2.94 -8.42
N ILE A 730 14.56 -1.75 -8.37
CA ILE A 730 14.11 -0.58 -9.15
C ILE A 730 14.17 -0.88 -10.64
N GLU A 731 15.30 -1.38 -11.14
CA GLU A 731 15.49 -1.70 -12.56
C GLU A 731 14.52 -2.79 -13.05
N ALA A 732 14.21 -3.79 -12.22
CA ALA A 732 13.24 -4.83 -12.54
C ALA A 732 11.82 -4.27 -12.61
N THR A 733 11.44 -3.41 -11.65
CA THR A 733 10.14 -2.75 -11.66
C THR A 733 9.95 -1.87 -12.89
N GLN A 734 11.00 -1.16 -13.33
CA GLN A 734 10.99 -0.38 -14.58
C GLN A 734 10.74 -1.26 -15.82
N ARG A 735 11.36 -2.45 -15.90
CA ARG A 735 11.10 -3.40 -17.00
C ARG A 735 9.67 -3.92 -17.01
N ALA A 736 9.09 -4.16 -15.83
CA ALA A 736 7.69 -4.53 -15.70
C ALA A 736 6.76 -3.39 -16.13
N ASP A 737 7.07 -2.15 -15.73
CA ASP A 737 6.32 -0.95 -16.13
C ASP A 737 6.37 -0.70 -17.64
N ASP A 738 7.53 -0.86 -18.27
CA ASP A 738 7.67 -0.81 -19.73
C ASP A 738 6.75 -1.83 -20.42
N ALA A 739 6.62 -3.03 -19.87
CA ALA A 739 5.74 -4.07 -20.42
C ALA A 739 4.25 -3.70 -20.25
N ILE A 740 3.88 -3.06 -19.14
CA ILE A 740 2.55 -2.47 -18.95
C ILE A 740 2.30 -1.41 -20.03
N GLY A 741 3.28 -0.54 -20.30
CA GLY A 741 3.22 0.46 -21.37
C GLY A 741 2.97 -0.17 -22.76
N VAL A 742 3.71 -1.23 -23.11
CA VAL A 742 3.50 -1.98 -24.36
C VAL A 742 2.07 -2.55 -24.45
N ALA A 743 1.55 -3.12 -23.37
CA ALA A 743 0.19 -3.65 -23.33
C ALA A 743 -0.88 -2.54 -23.44
N MET A 744 -0.69 -1.41 -22.76
CA MET A 744 -1.56 -0.25 -22.85
C MET A 744 -1.57 0.33 -24.27
N ASP A 745 -0.42 0.46 -24.91
CA ASP A 745 -0.31 0.91 -26.30
C ASP A 745 -1.03 -0.02 -27.26
N PHE A 746 -0.95 -1.33 -27.05
CA PHE A 746 -1.70 -2.31 -27.83
C PHE A 746 -3.23 -2.14 -27.66
N ILE A 747 -3.71 -1.99 -26.43
CA ILE A 747 -5.14 -1.76 -26.15
C ILE A 747 -5.63 -0.46 -26.82
N ASN A 748 -4.85 0.61 -26.69
CA ASN A 748 -5.22 1.95 -27.15
C ASN A 748 -5.20 2.08 -28.67
N ASN A 749 -4.27 1.40 -29.35
CA ASN A 749 -3.99 1.63 -30.77
C ASN A 749 -4.42 0.47 -31.68
N GLU A 750 -4.49 -0.77 -31.18
CA GLU A 750 -4.64 -1.97 -32.00
C GLU A 750 -5.94 -2.76 -31.68
N ASP A 751 -6.16 -3.19 -30.43
CA ASP A 751 -7.36 -3.95 -30.05
C ASP A 751 -7.96 -3.53 -28.69
N PRO A 752 -9.06 -2.76 -28.68
CA PRO A 752 -9.74 -2.34 -27.46
C PRO A 752 -10.51 -3.48 -26.75
N ASN A 753 -10.53 -4.69 -27.29
CA ASN A 753 -11.14 -5.87 -26.67
C ASN A 753 -10.11 -6.70 -25.89
N THR A 754 -9.15 -6.04 -25.24
CA THR A 754 -8.08 -6.69 -24.48
C THR A 754 -8.13 -6.23 -23.03
N LEU A 755 -8.12 -7.18 -22.11
CA LEU A 755 -7.98 -6.93 -20.68
C LEU A 755 -6.49 -6.99 -20.31
N LEU A 756 -5.97 -5.91 -19.73
CA LEU A 756 -4.67 -5.89 -19.05
C LEU A 756 -4.91 -5.97 -17.53
N VAL A 757 -4.29 -6.93 -16.87
CA VAL A 757 -4.31 -7.06 -15.40
C VAL A 757 -2.88 -7.23 -14.91
N THR A 758 -2.58 -6.56 -13.81
CA THR A 758 -1.32 -6.73 -13.07
C THR A 758 -1.61 -7.13 -11.62
N SER A 759 -0.86 -8.08 -11.09
CA SER A 759 -0.89 -8.46 -9.67
C SER A 759 0.40 -9.20 -9.33
N ALA A 760 0.90 -9.00 -8.11
CA ALA A 760 1.88 -9.87 -7.49
C ALA A 760 1.17 -10.88 -6.58
N ASP A 761 1.82 -11.99 -6.25
CA ASP A 761 1.33 -12.95 -5.26
C ASP A 761 1.80 -12.65 -3.83
N SER A 762 2.92 -11.96 -3.68
CA SER A 762 3.64 -11.77 -2.42
C SER A 762 4.27 -10.37 -2.31
N ASN A 763 4.86 -10.06 -1.16
CA ASN A 763 5.65 -8.84 -0.91
C ASN A 763 7.08 -9.25 -0.56
N ALA A 764 7.98 -9.22 -1.54
CA ALA A 764 9.37 -9.58 -1.37
C ALA A 764 10.14 -8.43 -0.70
N GLY A 765 10.97 -8.73 0.30
CA GLY A 765 11.83 -7.75 0.97
C GLY A 765 11.14 -6.65 1.80
N GLY A 766 9.91 -6.25 1.48
CA GLY A 766 9.16 -5.18 2.15
C GLY A 766 9.82 -3.80 2.07
N PRO A 767 10.29 -3.33 0.90
CA PRO A 767 11.03 -2.07 0.78
C PRO A 767 10.16 -0.88 1.23
N GLN A 768 10.77 0.13 1.84
CA GLN A 768 10.12 1.36 2.24
C GLN A 768 10.90 2.56 1.73
N VAL A 769 10.18 3.61 1.34
CA VAL A 769 10.80 4.89 0.93
C VAL A 769 11.08 5.73 2.15
N TYR A 770 12.37 6.04 2.37
CA TYR A 770 12.81 6.91 3.44
C TYR A 770 13.60 8.12 2.90
N ASP A 771 13.19 9.33 3.27
CA ASP A 771 13.87 10.57 2.90
C ASP A 771 15.15 10.75 3.73
N VAL A 772 16.23 11.23 3.11
CA VAL A 772 17.50 11.51 3.78
C VAL A 772 18.08 12.86 3.36
N ASP A 773 18.72 13.55 4.31
CA ASP A 773 19.43 14.80 4.02
C ASP A 773 20.63 14.51 3.10
N GLU A 774 20.85 15.33 2.06
CA GLU A 774 22.06 15.26 1.22
C GLU A 774 23.36 15.33 2.03
N ALA A 775 23.31 15.86 3.27
CA ALA A 775 24.43 15.88 4.19
C ALA A 775 24.81 14.49 4.75
N ASP A 776 23.91 13.50 4.68
CA ASP A 776 24.06 12.15 5.23
C ASP A 776 24.71 11.19 4.22
N GLU A 777 25.87 11.57 3.67
CA GLU A 777 26.68 10.71 2.80
C GLU A 777 27.92 10.15 3.54
N PRO A 778 28.09 8.81 3.67
CA PRO A 778 27.17 7.75 3.23
C PRO A 778 25.92 7.64 4.10
N VAL A 779 24.89 7.01 3.53
CA VAL A 779 23.58 6.85 4.19
C VAL A 779 23.70 6.11 5.51
N GLY A 780 22.85 6.50 6.46
CA GLY A 780 22.91 6.04 7.85
C GLY A 780 22.21 4.71 8.12
N THR A 781 21.77 4.57 9.36
CA THR A 781 20.96 3.45 9.84
C THR A 781 19.58 3.96 10.25
N VAL A 782 18.60 3.06 10.22
CA VAL A 782 17.31 3.25 10.87
C VAL A 782 17.25 2.40 12.13
N GLU A 783 16.73 2.97 13.21
CA GLU A 783 16.45 2.24 14.43
C GLU A 783 15.18 1.39 14.22
N VAL A 784 15.26 0.11 14.58
CA VAL A 784 14.11 -0.78 14.65
C VAL A 784 13.94 -1.31 16.07
N ASN A 785 12.72 -1.15 16.60
CA ASN A 785 12.22 -1.60 17.90
C ASN A 785 12.93 -0.90 19.08
N PRO A 786 12.28 0.06 19.78
CA PRO A 786 12.96 0.89 20.76
C PRO A 786 13.39 0.06 21.98
N THR A 787 14.61 0.29 22.46
CA THR A 787 15.07 -0.32 23.71
C THR A 787 14.29 0.18 24.92
N LEU A 788 13.98 -0.74 25.84
CA LEU A 788 13.62 -0.41 27.21
C LEU A 788 14.69 0.49 27.86
N PRO A 789 14.31 1.33 28.85
CA PRO A 789 15.25 2.19 29.57
C PRO A 789 16.47 1.50 30.24
N ASP A 790 16.48 0.16 30.33
CA ASP A 790 17.43 -0.60 31.15
C ASP A 790 18.30 -1.67 30.42
N ASP A 791 18.22 -1.87 29.09
CA ASP A 791 19.14 -2.81 28.37
C ASP A 791 19.42 -2.39 26.89
N SER A 792 20.70 -2.17 26.57
CA SER A 792 21.33 -1.70 25.30
C SER A 792 21.11 -2.65 24.11
N ASP A 793 20.88 -2.28 22.85
CA ASP A 793 20.73 -1.03 22.08
C ASP A 793 19.64 -1.33 21.00
N ALA A 794 18.97 -0.33 20.42
CA ALA A 794 18.02 -0.55 19.31
C ALA A 794 18.72 -1.31 18.16
N VAL A 795 17.96 -2.05 17.34
CA VAL A 795 18.57 -2.71 16.17
C VAL A 795 18.78 -1.67 15.09
N GLU A 796 20.03 -1.28 14.90
CA GLU A 796 20.45 -0.40 13.80
C GLU A 796 20.50 -1.19 12.49
N VAL A 797 19.58 -0.88 11.57
CA VAL A 797 19.55 -1.46 10.23
C VAL A 797 20.13 -0.43 9.25
N PRO A 798 21.27 -0.72 8.58
CA PRO A 798 21.78 0.13 7.51
C PRO A 798 20.75 0.27 6.41
N LEU A 799 20.71 1.46 5.84
CA LEU A 799 19.90 1.76 4.67
C LEU A 799 20.71 1.47 3.40
N ASP A 800 20.00 1.09 2.33
CA ASP A 800 20.60 0.77 1.04
C ASP A 800 20.57 1.99 0.13
N GLY A 801 21.75 2.38 -0.35
CA GLY A 801 21.89 3.40 -1.39
C GLY A 801 22.09 2.74 -2.76
N ARG A 802 22.53 3.53 -3.75
CA ARG A 802 22.65 3.10 -5.15
C ARG A 802 23.57 1.91 -5.40
N GLU A 803 24.52 1.66 -4.50
CA GLU A 803 25.54 0.61 -4.65
C GLU A 803 25.49 -0.39 -3.47
N GLY A 804 24.38 -0.45 -2.73
CA GLY A 804 24.19 -1.31 -1.56
C GLY A 804 24.34 -0.55 -0.23
N ARG A 805 24.69 -1.26 0.85
CA ARG A 805 24.60 -0.72 2.22
C ARG A 805 25.52 0.47 2.48
N ASN A 806 25.01 1.51 3.14
CA ASN A 806 25.78 2.69 3.52
C ASN A 806 26.55 3.28 2.31
N THR A 807 25.87 3.40 1.17
CA THR A 807 26.40 4.05 -0.04
C THR A 807 25.73 5.41 -0.25
N GLU A 808 25.91 6.05 -1.41
CA GLU A 808 25.23 7.32 -1.71
C GLU A 808 23.72 7.07 -1.92
N PRO A 809 22.84 7.99 -1.47
CA PRO A 809 21.40 7.82 -1.61
C PRO A 809 20.96 7.85 -3.07
N PHE A 810 19.81 7.27 -3.36
CA PHE A 810 19.12 7.50 -4.62
C PHE A 810 18.73 8.98 -4.71
N ILE A 811 18.68 9.51 -5.93
CA ILE A 811 18.23 10.88 -6.18
C ILE A 811 17.04 10.79 -7.13
N THR A 812 15.95 11.48 -6.78
CA THR A 812 14.77 11.51 -7.64
C THR A 812 15.04 12.25 -8.95
N ALA A 813 14.27 11.94 -9.99
CA ALA A 813 14.05 12.92 -11.05
C ALA A 813 13.34 14.17 -10.49
N GLU A 814 13.37 15.27 -11.25
CA GLU A 814 12.85 16.57 -10.80
C GLU A 814 11.33 16.54 -10.55
N ASP A 815 10.88 17.17 -9.46
CA ASP A 815 9.45 17.47 -9.23
C ASP A 815 8.91 18.53 -10.21
N ALA A 816 7.63 18.87 -10.12
CA ALA A 816 7.02 19.89 -10.98
C ALA A 816 7.61 21.31 -10.77
N ASN A 817 8.37 21.55 -9.71
CA ASN A 817 9.04 22.80 -9.38
C ASN A 817 10.55 22.80 -9.73
N GLY A 818 11.10 21.67 -10.18
CA GLY A 818 12.52 21.49 -10.49
C GLY A 818 13.39 21.11 -9.28
N ASN A 819 12.80 20.62 -8.19
CA ASN A 819 13.51 20.11 -7.02
C ASN A 819 13.82 18.62 -7.18
N THR A 820 14.92 18.18 -6.59
CA THR A 820 15.28 16.76 -6.45
C THR A 820 15.39 16.42 -4.97
N PHE A 821 15.08 15.18 -4.62
CA PHE A 821 15.14 14.67 -3.25
C PHE A 821 16.11 13.49 -3.17
N SER A 822 16.73 13.31 -2.00
CA SER A 822 17.58 12.15 -1.72
C SER A 822 16.77 11.13 -0.92
N PHE A 823 16.85 9.85 -1.29
CA PHE A 823 16.06 8.81 -0.65
C PHE A 823 16.73 7.44 -0.70
N LEU A 824 16.15 6.49 0.03
CA LEU A 824 16.61 5.12 0.23
C LEU A 824 15.46 4.13 0.14
#